data_AF-A0A8J6MEC0-F1
#
_entry.id   AF-A0A8J6MEC0-F1
#
_cell.length_a   1.000
_cell.length_b   1.000
_cell.length_c   1.000
_cell.angle_alpha   90.00
_cell.angle_beta   90.00
_cell.angle_gamma   90.00
#
_symmetry.space_group_name_H-M   'P 1'
#
loop_
_entity.id
_entity.type
_entity.pdbx_description
1 polymer ?
#
loop_
_entity_poly.entity_id
_entity_poly.type
_entity_poly.pdbx_seq_one_letter_code
_entity_poly.pdbx_strand_id
1 'polypeptide(L)'
;MNWATGKKVLVTGGSQGIGHATAVALRDLGADVTVTGTRAGFADYDQPLDGVSYLQSDLSQPAARAELAAHFSVLDVLVNNAGSGRPNEYDQEAFEAVIDINLNAVMDLSVRLFPALKASRGSIVNVGSLASFLSLKETPAYTASKAGLLGLTRALGDKWALDGVRVNLVAPGFIATRMTASMRADPAYETRLLRSVPMRRWGDPAEVASVILFLASPAASYITGQSVAIDGGLITGAGTVAAPGRQEIDASGKLVTPGFVDIHTHYDGQATWDSEMGPSSWHGVTSVVMGNCGVGFAPAMPDRHQWLIGLMEGVEDIPGTALAEGMTWDWETFPEYLDALARRPPTIDVATHVPHGAVRAFVMGERGANNEAPTEHEIARMSQIVEEGLRAGALGFSTSRTVLHKSIDGVLVPGTTATKEELIGIGRAMGRVGHGVFEMASDLKREWNEFDWMGELSQETGLPVTYAMLQSIAKEMSWVEQMAATAEWNAKGANIVAQIALRGTGILMAWRGTVHPFRFRPAWQEIADLPWEQQLARLRDPAFKARMLGEPSVFPESDVQALLIAVAMGFSAQFAMGEDFDYEPTAAQSIAALAAARGVDGAEQAYDLLMADDGTGFIYFPILNYADGNLDFVQGLLERDDTVISLSDGGAHCGTICDAASPTYLLQHWVRDRTRGRISIEQAIKRQCSDTARLYGMHDRGQLLPGMLADINLIDMQALKLGAPWMAFDLPAGGKRLLQKAVGYVATIKSGVVTFRNGVMTGALPGTLVRGPQGAPALAMAAE
;
A
#
# COMPACT_ATOMS: atom_id res chain seq x y z
N MET A 1 -37.24 -21.85 -23.30
CA MET A 1 -38.02 -20.61 -23.38
C MET A 1 -37.43 -19.61 -22.41
N ASN A 2 -37.32 -18.35 -22.81
CA ASN A 2 -36.81 -17.29 -21.94
C ASN A 2 -37.82 -17.02 -20.82
N TRP A 3 -37.38 -16.78 -19.58
CA TRP A 3 -38.27 -16.71 -18.42
C TRP A 3 -39.23 -15.52 -18.48
N ALA A 4 -38.83 -14.46 -19.19
CA ALA A 4 -39.55 -13.21 -19.31
C ALA A 4 -40.56 -13.18 -20.47
N THR A 5 -40.60 -14.20 -21.33
CA THR A 5 -41.48 -14.20 -22.50
C THR A 5 -42.95 -14.06 -22.10
N GLY A 6 -43.61 -13.00 -22.58
CA GLY A 6 -45.02 -12.70 -22.29
C GLY A 6 -45.29 -12.19 -20.87
N LYS A 7 -44.24 -11.92 -20.08
CA LYS A 7 -44.37 -11.36 -18.74
C LYS A 7 -44.65 -9.86 -18.81
N LYS A 8 -45.61 -9.38 -18.02
CA LYS A 8 -45.95 -7.96 -17.94
C LYS A 8 -45.03 -7.26 -16.95
N VAL A 9 -44.29 -6.25 -17.41
CA VAL A 9 -43.29 -5.57 -16.59
C VAL A 9 -43.49 -4.07 -16.62
N LEU A 10 -43.42 -3.43 -15.45
CA LEU A 10 -43.40 -1.98 -15.31
C LEU A 10 -42.02 -1.54 -14.82
N VAL A 11 -41.34 -0.66 -15.58
CA VAL A 11 -40.08 -0.03 -15.18
C VAL A 11 -40.29 1.47 -15.01
N THR A 12 -40.32 1.95 -13.76
CA THR A 12 -40.47 3.39 -13.50
C THR A 12 -39.19 4.14 -13.87
N GLY A 13 -39.33 5.31 -14.51
CA GLY A 13 -38.17 6.06 -15.00
C GLY A 13 -37.37 5.29 -16.07
N GLY A 14 -38.03 4.40 -16.82
CA GLY A 14 -37.42 3.59 -17.89
C GLY A 14 -37.02 4.41 -19.14
N SER A 15 -37.14 5.73 -19.09
CA SER A 15 -36.80 6.64 -20.18
C SER A 15 -35.31 6.96 -20.29
N GLN A 16 -34.50 6.68 -19.25
CA GLN A 16 -33.06 6.95 -19.25
C GLN A 16 -32.28 6.06 -18.25
N GLY A 17 -30.95 6.00 -18.41
CA GLY A 17 -30.03 5.39 -17.43
C GLY A 17 -30.30 3.91 -17.13
N ILE A 18 -30.24 3.53 -15.85
CA ILE A 18 -30.45 2.15 -15.37
C ILE A 18 -31.84 1.63 -15.78
N GLY A 19 -32.87 2.46 -15.67
CA GLY A 19 -34.24 2.09 -16.07
C GLY A 19 -34.33 1.77 -17.56
N HIS A 20 -33.72 2.60 -18.42
CA HIS A 20 -33.67 2.35 -19.86
C HIS A 20 -32.95 1.03 -20.17
N ALA A 21 -31.75 0.81 -19.62
CA ALA A 21 -31.01 -0.44 -19.82
C ALA A 21 -31.79 -1.68 -19.34
N THR A 22 -32.54 -1.54 -18.24
CA THR A 22 -33.43 -2.60 -17.72
C THR A 22 -34.60 -2.87 -18.66
N ALA A 23 -35.21 -1.82 -19.22
CA ALA A 23 -36.30 -1.95 -20.18
C ALA A 23 -35.84 -2.61 -21.49
N VAL A 24 -34.67 -2.22 -22.03
CA VAL A 24 -34.01 -2.88 -23.18
C VAL A 24 -33.87 -4.37 -22.89
N ALA A 25 -33.22 -4.72 -21.77
CA ALA A 25 -32.89 -6.10 -21.45
C ALA A 25 -34.14 -6.96 -21.27
N LEU A 26 -35.18 -6.48 -20.58
CA LEU A 26 -36.44 -7.23 -20.41
C LEU A 26 -37.21 -7.41 -21.72
N ARG A 27 -37.29 -6.36 -22.55
CA ARG A 27 -37.92 -6.44 -23.88
C ARG A 27 -37.22 -7.46 -24.74
N ASP A 28 -35.89 -7.47 -24.75
CA ASP A 28 -35.08 -8.40 -25.54
C ASP A 28 -35.22 -9.86 -25.06
N LEU A 29 -35.62 -10.07 -23.79
CA LEU A 29 -36.02 -11.39 -23.28
C LEU A 29 -37.48 -11.78 -23.62
N GLY A 30 -38.22 -10.90 -24.30
CA GLY A 30 -39.60 -11.10 -24.77
C GLY A 30 -40.69 -10.66 -23.78
N ALA A 31 -40.37 -9.82 -22.80
CA ALA A 31 -41.37 -9.24 -21.89
C ALA A 31 -42.23 -8.18 -22.58
N ASP A 32 -43.47 -8.04 -22.11
CA ASP A 32 -44.35 -6.91 -22.41
C ASP A 32 -44.02 -5.78 -21.41
N VAL A 33 -43.16 -4.85 -21.86
CA VAL A 33 -42.56 -3.82 -20.99
C VAL A 33 -43.31 -2.50 -21.15
N THR A 34 -43.75 -1.94 -20.02
CA THR A 34 -44.21 -0.56 -19.90
C THR A 34 -43.17 0.26 -19.14
N VAL A 35 -42.80 1.41 -19.69
CA VAL A 35 -41.88 2.37 -19.07
C VAL A 35 -42.58 3.69 -18.74
N THR A 36 -42.07 4.41 -17.75
CA THR A 36 -42.55 5.77 -17.43
C THR A 36 -41.50 6.85 -17.60
N GLY A 37 -41.97 8.06 -17.86
CA GLY A 37 -41.21 9.30 -17.92
C GLY A 37 -42.10 10.51 -17.65
N THR A 38 -41.50 11.68 -17.54
CA THR A 38 -42.19 12.95 -17.28
C THR A 38 -42.48 13.77 -18.54
N ARG A 39 -41.84 13.48 -19.69
CA ARG A 39 -42.12 14.17 -20.97
C ARG A 39 -43.43 13.68 -21.60
N ALA A 40 -43.99 14.45 -22.53
CA ALA A 40 -45.29 14.15 -23.13
C ALA A 40 -45.29 12.83 -23.92
N GLY A 41 -44.22 12.56 -24.67
CA GLY A 41 -44.03 11.30 -25.38
C GLY A 41 -42.64 10.70 -25.17
N PHE A 42 -42.50 9.40 -25.45
CA PHE A 42 -41.19 8.75 -25.34
C PHE A 42 -40.21 9.29 -26.40
N ALA A 43 -40.71 9.65 -27.57
CA ALA A 43 -39.93 10.27 -28.65
C ALA A 43 -39.27 11.60 -28.24
N ASP A 44 -39.72 12.22 -27.15
CA ASP A 44 -39.12 13.44 -26.65
C ASP A 44 -37.82 13.18 -25.88
N TYR A 45 -37.43 11.93 -25.60
CA TYR A 45 -36.18 11.56 -24.91
C TYR A 45 -35.03 11.27 -25.86
N ASP A 46 -33.80 11.29 -25.34
CA ASP A 46 -32.58 11.11 -26.12
C ASP A 46 -32.44 9.68 -26.71
N GLN A 47 -33.10 8.70 -26.09
CA GLN A 47 -33.08 7.29 -26.49
C GLN A 47 -34.48 6.67 -26.33
N PRO A 48 -35.43 6.92 -27.27
CA PRO A 48 -36.70 6.22 -27.26
C PRO A 48 -36.50 4.73 -27.58
N LEU A 49 -37.34 3.85 -27.02
CA LEU A 49 -37.35 2.43 -27.37
C LEU A 49 -38.59 2.06 -28.17
N ASP A 50 -38.39 1.32 -29.25
CA ASP A 50 -39.44 0.55 -29.90
C ASP A 50 -39.75 -0.74 -29.13
N GLY A 51 -40.98 -1.24 -29.29
CA GLY A 51 -41.42 -2.50 -28.70
C GLY A 51 -41.72 -2.44 -27.20
N VAL A 52 -41.88 -1.24 -26.64
CA VAL A 52 -42.33 -1.01 -25.25
C VAL A 52 -43.48 -0.01 -25.22
N SER A 53 -44.33 -0.10 -24.20
CA SER A 53 -45.37 0.89 -23.94
C SER A 53 -44.81 2.05 -23.12
N TYR A 54 -45.19 3.29 -23.45
CA TYR A 54 -44.81 4.47 -22.69
C TYR A 54 -46.04 5.11 -22.03
N LEU A 55 -45.93 5.39 -20.73
CA LEU A 55 -46.93 6.17 -19.99
C LEU A 55 -46.24 7.39 -19.34
N GLN A 56 -46.72 8.59 -19.69
CA GLN A 56 -46.31 9.79 -18.97
C GLN A 56 -46.83 9.70 -17.53
N SER A 57 -45.93 9.85 -16.55
CA SER A 57 -46.28 9.80 -15.14
C SER A 57 -45.26 10.58 -14.32
N ASP A 58 -45.69 11.70 -13.73
CA ASP A 58 -44.94 12.40 -12.70
C ASP A 58 -45.19 11.74 -11.35
N LEU A 59 -44.23 10.93 -10.91
CA LEU A 59 -44.36 10.13 -9.70
C LEU A 59 -44.33 10.96 -8.41
N SER A 60 -44.04 12.26 -8.47
CA SER A 60 -44.24 13.17 -7.33
C SER A 60 -45.73 13.45 -7.06
N GLN A 61 -46.62 13.13 -8.01
CA GLN A 61 -48.05 13.40 -7.89
C GLN A 61 -48.81 12.13 -7.51
N PRO A 62 -49.50 12.08 -6.35
CA PRO A 62 -50.30 10.92 -5.95
C PRO A 62 -51.35 10.47 -6.97
N ALA A 63 -51.97 11.43 -7.66
CA ALA A 63 -52.96 11.14 -8.72
C ALA A 63 -52.32 10.39 -9.90
N ALA A 64 -51.13 10.80 -10.34
CA ALA A 64 -50.41 10.13 -11.43
C ALA A 64 -49.99 8.70 -11.05
N ARG A 65 -49.64 8.45 -9.77
CA ARG A 65 -49.36 7.11 -9.25
C ARG A 65 -50.61 6.21 -9.28
N ALA A 66 -51.76 6.77 -8.92
CA ALA A 66 -53.04 6.06 -8.96
C ALA A 66 -53.45 5.69 -10.40
N GLU A 67 -53.36 6.65 -11.32
CA GLU A 67 -53.64 6.44 -12.74
C GLU A 67 -52.70 5.40 -13.36
N LEU A 68 -51.40 5.49 -13.09
CA LEU A 68 -50.41 4.50 -13.55
C LEU A 68 -50.76 3.10 -13.06
N ALA A 69 -51.07 2.94 -11.77
CA ALA A 69 -51.39 1.63 -11.20
C ALA A 69 -52.67 1.01 -11.82
N ALA A 70 -53.65 1.85 -12.18
CA ALA A 70 -54.91 1.39 -12.77
C ALA A 70 -54.75 0.73 -14.17
N HIS A 71 -53.62 0.92 -14.85
CA HIS A 71 -53.33 0.28 -16.14
C HIS A 71 -53.05 -1.23 -16.01
N PHE A 72 -52.79 -1.73 -14.80
CA PHE A 72 -52.34 -3.10 -14.58
C PHE A 72 -53.35 -3.90 -13.75
N SER A 73 -54.05 -4.84 -14.39
CA SER A 73 -54.85 -5.86 -13.70
C SER A 73 -54.04 -7.11 -13.33
N VAL A 74 -52.91 -7.34 -14.02
CA VAL A 74 -51.90 -8.37 -13.74
C VAL A 74 -50.53 -7.76 -14.04
N LEU A 75 -49.56 -7.97 -13.17
CA LEU A 75 -48.18 -7.48 -13.33
C LEU A 75 -47.21 -8.55 -12.81
N ASP A 76 -46.24 -8.98 -13.61
CA ASP A 76 -45.27 -10.00 -13.20
C ASP A 76 -44.04 -9.37 -12.53
N VAL A 77 -43.58 -8.21 -13.00
CA VAL A 77 -42.42 -7.52 -12.44
C VAL A 77 -42.68 -6.03 -12.30
N LEU A 78 -42.38 -5.47 -11.13
CA LEU A 78 -42.28 -4.03 -10.88
C LEU A 78 -40.82 -3.67 -10.62
N VAL A 79 -40.23 -2.82 -11.46
CA VAL A 79 -38.93 -2.20 -11.20
C VAL A 79 -39.14 -0.75 -10.80
N ASN A 80 -38.96 -0.48 -9.51
CA ASN A 80 -39.01 0.87 -8.97
C ASN A 80 -37.63 1.53 -9.16
N ASN A 81 -37.42 2.12 -10.34
CA ASN A 81 -36.16 2.75 -10.72
C ASN A 81 -36.20 4.29 -10.71
N ALA A 82 -37.38 4.90 -10.87
CA ALA A 82 -37.50 6.36 -10.84
C ALA A 82 -36.92 6.92 -9.53
N GLY A 83 -36.07 7.94 -9.68
CA GLY A 83 -35.42 8.59 -8.55
C GLY A 83 -34.73 9.88 -8.96
N SER A 84 -34.50 10.74 -7.98
CA SER A 84 -33.85 12.04 -8.16
C SER A 84 -33.01 12.41 -6.93
N GLY A 85 -31.92 13.14 -7.15
CA GLY A 85 -31.31 14.03 -6.16
C GLY A 85 -31.58 15.48 -6.53
N ARG A 86 -31.43 16.41 -5.58
CA ARG A 86 -31.56 17.85 -5.83
C ARG A 86 -30.36 18.63 -5.27
N PRO A 87 -30.02 19.80 -5.83
CA PRO A 87 -29.17 20.75 -5.12
C PRO A 87 -29.84 21.19 -3.81
N ASN A 88 -29.04 21.50 -2.79
CA ASN A 88 -29.48 22.06 -1.51
C ASN A 88 -30.54 21.23 -0.77
N GLU A 89 -30.35 19.92 -0.64
CA GLU A 89 -31.35 19.05 0.02
C GLU A 89 -31.53 19.30 1.54
N TYR A 90 -30.77 20.23 2.12
CA TYR A 90 -31.02 20.74 3.47
C TYR A 90 -32.22 21.70 3.54
N ASP A 91 -32.66 22.25 2.41
CA ASP A 91 -33.91 23.02 2.34
C ASP A 91 -35.11 22.06 2.42
N GLN A 92 -36.10 22.41 3.25
CA GLN A 92 -37.24 21.54 3.54
C GLN A 92 -38.00 21.09 2.28
N GLU A 93 -38.24 22.01 1.34
CA GLU A 93 -38.96 21.71 0.10
C GLU A 93 -38.16 20.76 -0.80
N ALA A 94 -36.84 20.97 -0.91
CA ALA A 94 -35.96 20.08 -1.66
C ALA A 94 -35.90 18.69 -1.02
N PHE A 95 -35.85 18.65 0.32
CA PHE A 95 -35.88 17.42 1.09
C PHE A 95 -37.16 16.61 0.84
N GLU A 96 -38.32 17.25 0.98
CA GLU A 96 -39.63 16.63 0.78
C GLU A 96 -39.80 16.12 -0.66
N ALA A 97 -39.38 16.91 -1.66
CA ALA A 97 -39.47 16.51 -3.06
C ALA A 97 -38.64 15.25 -3.38
N VAL A 98 -37.44 15.12 -2.79
CA VAL A 98 -36.60 13.93 -2.96
C VAL A 98 -37.21 12.73 -2.26
N ILE A 99 -37.72 12.90 -1.03
CA ILE A 99 -38.37 11.82 -0.27
C ILE A 99 -39.63 11.33 -0.97
N ASP A 100 -40.45 12.23 -1.53
CA ASP A 100 -41.71 11.83 -2.16
C ASP A 100 -41.49 10.93 -3.38
N ILE A 101 -40.50 11.27 -4.22
CA ILE A 101 -40.16 10.46 -5.40
C ILE A 101 -39.41 9.19 -5.00
N ASN A 102 -38.35 9.29 -4.18
CA ASN A 102 -37.45 8.17 -3.96
C ASN A 102 -38.00 7.12 -2.97
N LEU A 103 -38.95 7.49 -2.11
CA LEU A 103 -39.48 6.64 -1.05
C LEU A 103 -41.01 6.53 -1.06
N ASN A 104 -41.74 7.64 -1.00
CA ASN A 104 -43.20 7.58 -0.90
C ASN A 104 -43.85 6.99 -2.15
N ALA A 105 -43.38 7.39 -3.33
CA ALA A 105 -43.87 6.87 -4.60
C ALA A 105 -43.65 5.35 -4.72
N VAL A 106 -42.51 4.86 -4.22
CA VAL A 106 -42.21 3.42 -4.20
C VAL A 106 -43.18 2.66 -3.32
N MET A 107 -43.46 3.16 -2.11
CA MET A 107 -44.44 2.55 -1.21
C MET A 107 -45.85 2.57 -1.82
N ASP A 108 -46.31 3.73 -2.28
CA ASP A 108 -47.65 3.92 -2.83
C ASP A 108 -47.89 3.05 -4.08
N LEU A 109 -46.95 3.03 -5.03
CA LEU A 109 -47.04 2.16 -6.21
C LEU A 109 -47.01 0.68 -5.84
N SER A 110 -46.11 0.27 -4.94
CA SER A 110 -46.00 -1.13 -4.55
C SER A 110 -47.30 -1.63 -3.92
N VAL A 111 -47.95 -0.83 -3.06
CA VAL A 111 -49.24 -1.18 -2.45
C VAL A 111 -50.37 -1.22 -3.48
N ARG A 112 -50.45 -0.22 -4.37
CA ARG A 112 -51.52 -0.15 -5.39
C ARG A 112 -51.42 -1.28 -6.42
N LEU A 113 -50.20 -1.67 -6.79
CA LEU A 113 -49.94 -2.75 -7.74
C LEU A 113 -49.90 -4.13 -7.08
N PHE A 114 -49.91 -4.21 -5.75
CA PHE A 114 -49.86 -5.48 -5.02
C PHE A 114 -50.94 -6.48 -5.46
N PRO A 115 -52.22 -6.12 -5.68
CA PRO A 115 -53.21 -7.06 -6.20
C PRO A 115 -52.81 -7.68 -7.55
N ALA A 116 -52.25 -6.89 -8.46
CA ALA A 116 -51.79 -7.34 -9.78
C ALA A 116 -50.53 -8.21 -9.69
N LEU A 117 -49.61 -7.89 -8.77
CA LEU A 117 -48.41 -8.67 -8.47
C LEU A 117 -48.75 -10.00 -7.78
N LYS A 118 -49.71 -9.98 -6.87
CA LYS A 118 -50.19 -11.19 -6.18
C LYS A 118 -50.86 -12.16 -7.17
N ALA A 119 -51.62 -11.65 -8.13
CA ALA A 119 -52.27 -12.46 -9.16
C ALA A 119 -51.26 -13.25 -10.02
N SER A 120 -50.05 -12.70 -10.23
CA SER A 120 -48.98 -13.33 -11.00
C SER A 120 -47.94 -14.07 -10.15
N ARG A 121 -47.96 -13.89 -8.82
CA ARG A 121 -46.86 -14.26 -7.90
C ARG A 121 -45.55 -13.57 -8.31
N GLY A 122 -45.65 -12.28 -8.57
CA GLY A 122 -44.63 -11.46 -9.22
C GLY A 122 -43.45 -11.07 -8.33
N SER A 123 -42.62 -10.18 -8.87
CA SER A 123 -41.40 -9.67 -8.20
C SER A 123 -41.33 -8.16 -8.25
N ILE A 124 -40.92 -7.54 -7.14
CA ILE A 124 -40.58 -6.14 -7.05
C ILE A 124 -39.05 -6.02 -6.91
N VAL A 125 -38.43 -5.18 -7.73
CA VAL A 125 -37.02 -4.81 -7.60
C VAL A 125 -36.91 -3.30 -7.44
N ASN A 126 -36.45 -2.87 -6.27
CA ASN A 126 -36.21 -1.46 -5.96
C ASN A 126 -34.79 -1.08 -6.33
N VAL A 127 -34.60 0.09 -6.97
CA VAL A 127 -33.26 0.63 -7.28
C VAL A 127 -32.86 1.62 -6.19
N GLY A 128 -32.03 1.13 -5.27
CA GLY A 128 -31.41 1.89 -4.21
C GLY A 128 -30.15 2.64 -4.67
N SER A 129 -29.14 2.68 -3.80
CA SER A 129 -27.82 3.25 -4.05
C SER A 129 -26.87 2.74 -2.98
N LEU A 130 -25.55 2.85 -3.16
CA LEU A 130 -24.62 2.77 -2.02
C LEU A 130 -24.99 3.74 -0.88
N ALA A 131 -25.65 4.86 -1.18
CA ALA A 131 -26.24 5.75 -0.16
C ALA A 131 -27.30 5.08 0.74
N SER A 132 -27.76 3.86 0.41
CA SER A 132 -28.58 3.04 1.30
C SER A 132 -27.82 2.54 2.53
N PHE A 133 -26.48 2.50 2.46
CA PHE A 133 -25.59 2.01 3.52
C PHE A 133 -24.63 3.08 4.05
N LEU A 134 -24.53 4.21 3.35
CA LEU A 134 -23.52 5.25 3.55
C LEU A 134 -24.17 6.60 3.79
N SER A 135 -23.48 7.51 4.49
CA SER A 135 -23.85 8.92 4.58
C SER A 135 -23.24 9.72 3.43
N LEU A 136 -24.03 10.64 2.85
CA LEU A 136 -23.54 11.63 1.89
C LEU A 136 -23.83 13.03 2.43
N LYS A 137 -22.76 13.75 2.80
CA LYS A 137 -22.83 15.06 3.46
C LYS A 137 -23.69 16.07 2.70
N GLU A 138 -23.51 16.17 1.39
CA GLU A 138 -24.17 17.21 0.58
C GLU A 138 -25.60 16.85 0.16
N THR A 139 -26.05 15.61 0.41
CA THR A 139 -27.35 15.11 -0.05
C THR A 139 -28.09 14.35 1.07
N PRO A 140 -28.55 15.06 2.13
CA PRO A 140 -29.26 14.44 3.25
C PRO A 140 -30.57 13.75 2.87
N ALA A 141 -31.36 14.33 1.95
CA ALA A 141 -32.64 13.76 1.56
C ALA A 141 -32.48 12.50 0.70
N TYR A 142 -31.52 12.51 -0.21
CA TYR A 142 -31.16 11.36 -1.02
C TYR A 142 -30.68 10.22 -0.12
N THR A 143 -29.76 10.50 0.81
CA THR A 143 -29.29 9.54 1.81
C THR A 143 -30.45 8.95 2.62
N ALA A 144 -31.29 9.80 3.21
CA ALA A 144 -32.44 9.37 4.01
C ALA A 144 -33.42 8.53 3.18
N SER A 145 -33.71 8.94 1.94
CA SER A 145 -34.63 8.22 1.05
C SER A 145 -34.10 6.84 0.67
N LYS A 146 -32.80 6.70 0.37
CA LYS A 146 -32.20 5.42 -0.05
C LYS A 146 -31.97 4.48 1.12
N ALA A 147 -31.65 4.99 2.31
CA ALA A 147 -31.62 4.20 3.54
C ALA A 147 -33.04 3.74 3.94
N GLY A 148 -34.03 4.64 3.87
CA GLY A 148 -35.44 4.31 4.09
C GLY A 148 -35.96 3.25 3.12
N LEU A 149 -35.56 3.31 1.85
CA LEU A 149 -35.94 2.35 0.82
C LEU A 149 -35.40 0.94 1.09
N LEU A 150 -34.21 0.83 1.69
CA LEU A 150 -33.67 -0.45 2.15
C LEU A 150 -34.54 -1.06 3.26
N GLY A 151 -34.92 -0.26 4.27
CA GLY A 151 -35.84 -0.68 5.31
C GLY A 151 -37.20 -1.08 4.77
N LEU A 152 -37.75 -0.28 3.85
CA LEU A 152 -39.03 -0.55 3.19
C LEU A 152 -39.00 -1.86 2.39
N THR A 153 -37.92 -2.12 1.65
CA THR A 153 -37.74 -3.37 0.88
C THR A 153 -37.84 -4.60 1.79
N ARG A 154 -37.18 -4.56 2.96
CA ARG A 154 -37.23 -5.65 3.94
C ARG A 154 -38.64 -5.86 4.47
N ALA A 155 -39.31 -4.78 4.87
CA ALA A 155 -40.66 -4.85 5.42
C ALA A 155 -41.68 -5.40 4.41
N LEU A 156 -41.63 -4.94 3.15
CA LEU A 156 -42.52 -5.42 2.09
C LEU A 156 -42.18 -6.86 1.67
N GLY A 157 -40.89 -7.21 1.63
CA GLY A 157 -40.43 -8.56 1.31
C GLY A 157 -40.88 -9.60 2.33
N ASP A 158 -40.91 -9.24 3.61
CA ASP A 158 -41.48 -10.05 4.68
C ASP A 158 -43.01 -10.12 4.57
N LYS A 159 -43.66 -8.95 4.46
CA LYS A 159 -45.13 -8.82 4.45
C LYS A 159 -45.80 -9.65 3.35
N TRP A 160 -45.20 -9.72 2.17
CA TRP A 160 -45.81 -10.31 0.98
C TRP A 160 -45.23 -11.68 0.57
N ALA A 161 -44.28 -12.22 1.34
CA ALA A 161 -43.65 -13.52 1.05
C ALA A 161 -44.67 -14.66 0.91
N LEU A 162 -45.65 -14.75 1.82
CA LEU A 162 -46.67 -15.81 1.81
C LEU A 162 -47.66 -15.68 0.64
N ASP A 163 -47.80 -14.48 0.08
CA ASP A 163 -48.59 -14.24 -1.13
C ASP A 163 -47.82 -14.61 -2.41
N GLY A 164 -46.57 -15.05 -2.28
CA GLY A 164 -45.71 -15.42 -3.40
C GLY A 164 -45.10 -14.23 -4.13
N VAL A 165 -45.17 -13.01 -3.57
CA VAL A 165 -44.54 -11.82 -4.14
C VAL A 165 -43.19 -11.59 -3.46
N ARG A 166 -42.13 -11.48 -4.26
CA ARG A 166 -40.77 -11.23 -3.77
C ARG A 166 -40.44 -9.75 -3.89
N VAL A 167 -39.74 -9.18 -2.91
CA VAL A 167 -39.32 -7.77 -2.93
C VAL A 167 -37.84 -7.69 -2.60
N ASN A 168 -37.02 -7.20 -3.52
CA ASN A 168 -35.58 -7.06 -3.34
C ASN A 168 -35.09 -5.69 -3.79
N LEU A 169 -33.84 -5.37 -3.45
CA LEU A 169 -33.20 -4.13 -3.80
C LEU A 169 -31.85 -4.38 -4.48
N VAL A 170 -31.52 -3.55 -5.48
CA VAL A 170 -30.15 -3.39 -5.96
C VAL A 170 -29.61 -2.06 -5.45
N ALA A 171 -28.34 -2.04 -5.03
CA ALA A 171 -27.66 -0.85 -4.51
C ALA A 171 -26.46 -0.51 -5.40
N PRO A 172 -26.66 0.27 -6.49
CA PRO A 172 -25.58 0.64 -7.37
C PRO A 172 -24.61 1.64 -6.74
N GLY A 173 -23.33 1.48 -7.03
CA GLY A 173 -22.27 2.47 -6.76
C GLY A 173 -22.21 3.54 -7.86
N PHE A 174 -21.00 3.84 -8.33
CA PHE A 174 -20.80 4.86 -9.36
C PHE A 174 -21.08 4.30 -10.76
N ILE A 175 -22.28 4.57 -11.28
CA ILE A 175 -22.75 4.10 -12.60
C ILE A 175 -22.76 5.25 -13.60
N ALA A 176 -22.30 5.01 -14.84
CA ALA A 176 -22.26 6.01 -15.90
C ALA A 176 -23.67 6.36 -16.41
N THR A 177 -24.32 7.32 -15.74
CA THR A 177 -25.67 7.79 -16.07
C THR A 177 -25.70 9.30 -16.27
N ARG A 178 -26.85 9.84 -16.67
CA ARG A 178 -27.08 11.30 -16.70
C ARG A 178 -26.96 11.93 -15.31
N MET A 179 -27.37 11.21 -14.26
CA MET A 179 -27.32 11.70 -12.87
C MET A 179 -25.88 11.92 -12.39
N THR A 180 -24.93 11.12 -12.89
CA THR A 180 -23.50 11.25 -12.57
C THR A 180 -22.72 12.04 -13.63
N ALA A 181 -23.40 12.67 -14.60
CA ALA A 181 -22.72 13.34 -15.71
C ALA A 181 -21.83 14.51 -15.26
N SER A 182 -22.24 15.27 -14.24
CA SER A 182 -21.41 16.34 -13.66
C SER A 182 -20.12 15.81 -13.04
N MET A 183 -20.21 14.68 -12.34
CA MET A 183 -19.05 13.99 -11.75
C MET A 183 -18.06 13.50 -12.81
N ARG A 184 -18.56 13.10 -13.98
CA ARG A 184 -17.76 12.66 -15.15
C ARG A 184 -17.21 13.82 -15.98
N ALA A 185 -17.85 14.97 -15.92
CA ALA A 185 -17.43 16.15 -16.68
C ALA A 185 -16.24 16.88 -16.04
N ASP A 186 -15.93 16.60 -14.78
CA ASP A 186 -14.74 17.07 -14.08
C ASP A 186 -13.68 15.96 -14.06
N PRO A 187 -12.64 16.03 -14.91
CA PRO A 187 -11.62 14.98 -15.00
C PRO A 187 -10.85 14.75 -13.70
N ALA A 188 -10.66 15.79 -12.87
CA ALA A 188 -9.95 15.67 -11.61
C ALA A 188 -10.82 14.97 -10.55
N TYR A 189 -12.11 15.29 -10.51
CA TYR A 189 -13.06 14.58 -9.66
C TYR A 189 -13.25 13.13 -10.12
N GLU A 190 -13.47 12.90 -11.42
CA GLU A 190 -13.66 11.57 -12.01
C GLU A 190 -12.46 10.66 -11.73
N THR A 191 -11.23 11.14 -11.96
CA THR A 191 -10.01 10.35 -11.72
C THR A 191 -9.90 9.93 -10.25
N ARG A 192 -10.15 10.86 -9.31
CA ARG A 192 -10.12 10.57 -7.86
C ARG A 192 -11.23 9.61 -7.45
N LEU A 193 -12.43 9.76 -8.00
CA LEU A 193 -13.56 8.89 -7.74
C LEU A 193 -13.28 7.46 -8.24
N LEU A 194 -12.81 7.33 -9.48
CA LEU A 194 -12.51 6.02 -10.06
C LEU A 194 -11.34 5.34 -9.37
N ARG A 195 -10.43 6.09 -8.75
CA ARG A 195 -9.36 5.51 -7.93
C ARG A 195 -9.87 4.83 -6.66
N SER A 196 -10.96 5.32 -6.06
CA SER A 196 -11.52 4.65 -4.88
C SER A 196 -12.28 3.37 -5.25
N VAL A 197 -12.84 3.28 -6.46
CA VAL A 197 -13.48 2.06 -6.97
C VAL A 197 -12.39 1.03 -7.34
N PRO A 198 -12.30 -0.15 -6.68
CA PRO A 198 -11.23 -1.10 -7.02
C PRO A 198 -11.20 -1.57 -8.48
N MET A 199 -12.36 -1.62 -9.16
CA MET A 199 -12.42 -1.91 -10.59
C MET A 199 -11.97 -0.76 -11.52
N ARG A 200 -11.65 0.43 -10.97
CA ARG A 200 -11.10 1.60 -11.68
C ARG A 200 -11.90 2.10 -12.88
N ARG A 201 -13.21 1.83 -12.90
CA ARG A 201 -14.11 2.29 -13.95
C ARG A 201 -15.51 2.55 -13.41
N TRP A 202 -16.27 3.33 -14.15
CA TRP A 202 -17.71 3.42 -13.94
C TRP A 202 -18.36 2.07 -14.21
N GLY A 203 -19.37 1.73 -13.42
CA GLY A 203 -20.29 0.67 -13.77
C GLY A 203 -21.16 1.07 -14.95
N ASP A 204 -21.47 0.12 -15.82
CA ASP A 204 -22.40 0.32 -16.93
C ASP A 204 -23.84 0.09 -16.44
N PRO A 205 -24.82 0.92 -16.83
CA PRO A 205 -26.24 0.67 -16.55
C PRO A 205 -26.73 -0.76 -16.86
N ALA A 206 -26.18 -1.42 -17.89
CA ALA A 206 -26.49 -2.80 -18.26
C ALA A 206 -26.01 -3.83 -17.23
N GLU A 207 -24.94 -3.53 -16.47
CA GLU A 207 -24.47 -4.39 -15.38
C GLU A 207 -25.46 -4.38 -14.22
N VAL A 208 -26.05 -3.22 -13.92
CA VAL A 208 -27.13 -3.11 -12.94
C VAL A 208 -28.39 -3.82 -13.43
N ALA A 209 -28.77 -3.61 -14.69
CA ALA A 209 -29.91 -4.28 -15.32
C ALA A 209 -29.79 -5.80 -15.21
N SER A 210 -28.61 -6.37 -15.42
CA SER A 210 -28.37 -7.82 -15.32
C SER A 210 -28.72 -8.38 -13.94
N VAL A 211 -28.40 -7.65 -12.86
CA VAL A 211 -28.77 -8.05 -11.49
C VAL A 211 -30.27 -7.87 -11.24
N ILE A 212 -30.88 -6.81 -11.79
CA ILE A 212 -32.35 -6.63 -11.72
C ILE A 212 -33.07 -7.80 -12.39
N LEU A 213 -32.63 -8.21 -13.59
CA LEU A 213 -33.16 -9.36 -14.31
C LEU A 213 -33.03 -10.65 -13.49
N PHE A 214 -31.87 -10.89 -12.88
CA PHE A 214 -31.67 -12.04 -11.99
C PHE A 214 -32.67 -12.03 -10.83
N LEU A 215 -32.80 -10.91 -10.10
CA LEU A 215 -33.71 -10.78 -8.96
C LEU A 215 -35.18 -10.88 -9.37
N ALA A 216 -35.55 -10.43 -10.58
CA ALA A 216 -36.90 -10.57 -11.11
C ALA A 216 -37.22 -12.00 -11.56
N SER A 217 -36.21 -12.77 -11.97
CA SER A 217 -36.38 -14.10 -12.53
C SER A 217 -36.71 -15.19 -11.49
N PRO A 218 -37.20 -16.37 -11.92
CA PRO A 218 -37.33 -17.54 -11.07
C PRO A 218 -36.01 -18.04 -10.45
N ALA A 219 -34.84 -17.65 -10.98
CA ALA A 219 -33.55 -18.03 -10.39
C ALA A 219 -33.36 -17.44 -8.97
N ALA A 220 -34.09 -16.36 -8.65
CA ALA A 220 -34.13 -15.73 -7.33
C ALA A 220 -35.34 -16.16 -6.49
N SER A 221 -35.93 -17.35 -6.76
CA SER A 221 -37.19 -17.80 -6.15
C SER A 221 -37.19 -17.88 -4.62
N TYR A 222 -36.01 -17.99 -3.99
CA TYR A 222 -35.83 -18.01 -2.53
C TYR A 222 -35.11 -16.76 -1.99
N ILE A 223 -35.14 -15.65 -2.75
CA ILE A 223 -34.53 -14.37 -2.37
C ILE A 223 -35.65 -13.33 -2.25
N THR A 224 -35.88 -12.85 -1.03
CA THR A 224 -36.79 -11.73 -0.72
C THR A 224 -36.24 -10.93 0.47
N GLY A 225 -36.52 -9.64 0.53
CA GLY A 225 -36.02 -8.70 1.53
C GLY A 225 -34.52 -8.39 1.45
N GLN A 226 -33.83 -8.85 0.39
CA GLN A 226 -32.38 -8.70 0.27
C GLN A 226 -31.98 -7.47 -0.53
N SER A 227 -30.75 -7.00 -0.28
CA SER A 227 -30.10 -5.94 -1.06
C SER A 227 -28.79 -6.46 -1.66
N VAL A 228 -28.55 -6.18 -2.94
CA VAL A 228 -27.32 -6.57 -3.65
C VAL A 228 -26.54 -5.32 -4.05
N ALA A 229 -25.35 -5.15 -3.49
CA ALA A 229 -24.43 -4.04 -3.84
C ALA A 229 -23.71 -4.31 -5.17
N ILE A 230 -23.59 -3.26 -5.99
CA ILE A 230 -22.93 -3.27 -7.31
C ILE A 230 -21.96 -2.08 -7.33
N ASP A 231 -20.81 -2.24 -6.67
CA ASP A 231 -19.98 -1.13 -6.17
C ASP A 231 -18.50 -1.17 -6.59
N GLY A 232 -18.08 -2.21 -7.29
CA GLY A 232 -16.71 -2.37 -7.75
C GLY A 232 -15.67 -2.65 -6.66
N GLY A 233 -16.05 -2.92 -5.40
CA GLY A 233 -15.17 -3.42 -4.33
C GLY A 233 -14.83 -2.46 -3.17
N LEU A 234 -15.47 -1.29 -3.06
CA LEU A 234 -15.24 -0.30 -1.99
C LEU A 234 -15.44 -0.88 -0.57
N ILE A 235 -14.76 -0.32 0.47
CA ILE A 235 -15.20 -0.52 1.87
C ILE A 235 -16.55 0.18 2.04
N THR A 236 -17.62 -0.60 2.19
CA THR A 236 -18.99 -0.08 2.28
C THR A 236 -19.50 0.15 3.71
N GLY A 237 -18.67 -0.10 4.73
CA GLY A 237 -19.02 0.16 6.14
C GLY A 237 -17.94 -0.29 7.13
N ALA A 238 -17.89 0.34 8.30
CA ALA A 238 -17.06 -0.04 9.43
C ALA A 238 -17.90 0.00 10.73
N GLY A 239 -17.71 -0.97 11.64
CA GLY A 239 -18.55 -1.14 12.83
C GLY A 239 -19.51 -2.34 12.72
N THR A 240 -20.74 -2.22 13.23
CA THR A 240 -21.73 -3.31 13.15
C THR A 240 -22.28 -3.45 11.73
N VAL A 241 -21.80 -4.43 10.99
CA VAL A 241 -22.28 -4.77 9.64
C VAL A 241 -23.26 -5.93 9.73
N ALA A 242 -24.56 -5.64 9.58
CA ALA A 242 -25.63 -6.66 9.68
C ALA A 242 -25.87 -7.45 8.39
N ALA A 243 -25.27 -7.02 7.27
CA ALA A 243 -25.41 -7.69 5.98
C ALA A 243 -24.32 -8.76 5.82
N PRO A 244 -24.65 -9.97 5.33
CA PRO A 244 -23.65 -11.00 5.10
C PRO A 244 -22.68 -10.59 3.98
N GLY A 245 -21.41 -10.96 4.14
CA GLY A 245 -20.37 -10.76 3.12
C GLY A 245 -20.36 -11.86 2.06
N ARG A 246 -19.78 -11.61 0.88
CA ARG A 246 -19.48 -12.68 -0.10
C ARG A 246 -18.50 -13.72 0.48
N GLN A 247 -17.63 -13.24 1.35
CA GLN A 247 -16.76 -14.03 2.19
C GLN A 247 -16.76 -13.38 3.58
N GLU A 248 -16.82 -14.22 4.62
CA GLU A 248 -16.72 -13.81 6.01
C GLU A 248 -15.45 -14.43 6.62
N ILE A 249 -14.68 -13.63 7.34
CA ILE A 249 -13.47 -14.05 8.05
C ILE A 249 -13.70 -13.78 9.53
N ASP A 250 -13.60 -14.82 10.37
CA ASP A 250 -13.78 -14.67 11.81
C ASP A 250 -12.60 -13.93 12.45
N ALA A 251 -12.86 -12.67 12.78
CA ALA A 251 -11.93 -11.77 13.46
C ALA A 251 -12.08 -11.79 14.99
N SER A 252 -12.89 -12.68 15.56
CA SER A 252 -13.08 -12.77 17.02
C SER A 252 -11.75 -12.98 17.73
N GLY A 253 -11.47 -12.14 18.74
CA GLY A 253 -10.22 -12.17 19.51
C GLY A 253 -8.98 -11.66 18.76
N LYS A 254 -9.12 -11.13 17.55
CA LYS A 254 -8.02 -10.67 16.70
C LYS A 254 -8.09 -9.17 16.47
N LEU A 255 -6.97 -8.60 16.03
CA LEU A 255 -6.86 -7.21 15.64
C LEU A 255 -7.13 -7.05 14.15
N VAL A 256 -8.00 -6.11 13.79
CA VAL A 256 -8.24 -5.67 12.40
C VAL A 256 -7.60 -4.30 12.22
N THR A 257 -6.62 -4.19 11.34
CA THR A 257 -5.86 -2.95 11.12
C THR A 257 -5.88 -2.58 9.63
N PRO A 258 -5.60 -1.32 9.25
CA PRO A 258 -5.18 -1.03 7.90
C PRO A 258 -3.95 -1.87 7.54
N GLY A 259 -3.77 -2.14 6.25
CA GLY A 259 -2.53 -2.68 5.70
C GLY A 259 -1.37 -1.72 5.96
N PHE A 260 -0.18 -2.27 6.24
CA PHE A 260 0.99 -1.44 6.53
C PHE A 260 1.53 -0.79 5.27
N VAL A 261 2.11 0.40 5.44
CA VAL A 261 2.77 1.16 4.38
C VAL A 261 4.23 1.33 4.75
N ASP A 262 5.10 0.74 3.94
CA ASP A 262 6.55 0.68 4.14
C ASP A 262 7.23 1.65 3.17
N ILE A 263 7.76 2.75 3.69
CA ILE A 263 8.17 3.89 2.87
C ILE A 263 9.65 3.91 2.50
N HIS A 264 10.41 2.88 2.88
CA HIS A 264 11.85 2.84 2.65
C HIS A 264 12.29 1.43 2.25
N THR A 265 12.30 1.19 0.94
CA THR A 265 12.63 -0.10 0.34
C THR A 265 13.52 0.12 -0.89
N HIS A 266 14.11 -0.98 -1.37
CA HIS A 266 15.05 -1.04 -2.49
C HIS A 266 14.66 -2.17 -3.46
N TYR A 267 13.35 -2.29 -3.72
CA TYR A 267 12.81 -3.26 -4.67
C TYR A 267 12.95 -2.83 -6.13
N ASP A 268 13.67 -1.77 -6.45
CA ASP A 268 13.76 -1.17 -7.79
C ASP A 268 14.06 -2.19 -8.89
N GLY A 269 15.00 -3.09 -8.63
CA GLY A 269 15.26 -4.22 -9.51
C GLY A 269 14.19 -5.30 -9.35
N GLN A 270 13.98 -5.75 -8.10
CA GLN A 270 13.11 -6.89 -7.77
C GLN A 270 11.69 -6.75 -8.31
N ALA A 271 11.14 -5.54 -8.32
CA ALA A 271 9.81 -5.20 -8.82
C ALA A 271 9.62 -5.52 -10.32
N THR A 272 10.72 -5.70 -11.06
CA THR A 272 10.68 -6.02 -12.49
C THR A 272 10.48 -7.52 -12.77
N TRP A 273 10.85 -8.41 -11.84
CA TRP A 273 10.76 -9.88 -12.03
C TRP A 273 9.94 -10.61 -10.97
N ASP A 274 9.85 -10.07 -9.76
CA ASP A 274 9.05 -10.59 -8.67
C ASP A 274 7.69 -9.87 -8.66
N SER A 275 6.63 -10.55 -8.27
CA SER A 275 5.34 -9.88 -7.99
C SER A 275 5.04 -9.85 -6.49
N GLU A 276 5.71 -10.69 -5.69
CA GLU A 276 5.37 -10.89 -4.30
C GLU A 276 5.88 -9.77 -3.39
N MET A 277 7.08 -9.23 -3.67
CA MET A 277 7.81 -8.33 -2.78
C MET A 277 7.98 -8.95 -1.38
N GLY A 278 8.18 -10.26 -1.33
CA GLY A 278 8.71 -10.92 -0.15
C GLY A 278 10.18 -10.48 -0.05
N PRO A 279 10.61 -9.79 1.02
CA PRO A 279 10.14 -9.97 2.39
C PRO A 279 9.01 -9.07 2.91
N SER A 280 8.82 -7.83 2.44
CA SER A 280 7.88 -6.88 3.07
C SER A 280 6.44 -7.40 3.12
N SER A 281 5.94 -8.01 2.03
CA SER A 281 4.55 -8.50 1.97
C SER A 281 4.21 -9.58 2.99
N TRP A 282 5.21 -10.30 3.52
CA TRP A 282 5.02 -11.33 4.56
C TRP A 282 4.68 -10.77 5.93
N HIS A 283 4.92 -9.47 6.12
CA HIS A 283 4.75 -8.78 7.40
C HIS A 283 3.51 -7.88 7.42
N GLY A 284 2.53 -8.14 6.54
CA GLY A 284 1.28 -7.36 6.44
C GLY A 284 1.43 -6.01 5.74
N VAL A 285 2.55 -5.80 5.04
CA VAL A 285 2.73 -4.64 4.16
C VAL A 285 1.83 -4.79 2.94
N THR A 286 1.16 -3.70 2.57
CA THR A 286 0.24 -3.63 1.43
C THR A 286 0.61 -2.52 0.44
N SER A 287 1.57 -1.66 0.80
CA SER A 287 2.15 -0.64 -0.08
C SER A 287 3.63 -0.44 0.29
N VAL A 288 4.50 -0.35 -0.71
CA VAL A 288 5.92 -0.01 -0.55
C VAL A 288 6.30 1.24 -1.34
N VAL A 289 7.29 2.00 -0.86
CA VAL A 289 7.96 3.06 -1.61
C VAL A 289 9.43 2.68 -1.79
N MET A 290 9.88 2.59 -3.05
CA MET A 290 11.24 2.21 -3.44
C MET A 290 12.02 3.36 -4.08
N GLY A 291 13.28 3.11 -4.44
CA GLY A 291 14.20 4.12 -4.97
C GLY A 291 14.74 5.07 -3.92
N ASN A 292 14.91 4.62 -2.67
CA ASN A 292 15.43 5.45 -1.58
C ASN A 292 16.96 5.62 -1.68
N CYS A 293 17.52 6.50 -0.86
CA CYS A 293 18.96 6.71 -0.75
C CYS A 293 19.67 7.13 -2.05
N GLY A 294 18.92 7.66 -3.02
CA GLY A 294 19.44 8.10 -4.30
C GLY A 294 19.84 6.99 -5.25
N VAL A 295 19.49 5.73 -4.99
CA VAL A 295 19.86 4.60 -5.85
C VAL A 295 18.63 3.93 -6.45
N GLY A 296 18.78 3.40 -7.66
CA GLY A 296 17.72 2.76 -8.43
C GLY A 296 18.09 2.66 -9.91
N PHE A 297 17.18 2.13 -10.72
CA PHE A 297 17.49 1.72 -12.10
C PHE A 297 16.90 2.62 -13.18
N ALA A 298 16.41 3.81 -12.84
CA ALA A 298 15.88 4.75 -13.82
C ALA A 298 16.18 6.22 -13.45
N PRO A 299 16.47 7.09 -14.43
CA PRO A 299 16.67 6.80 -15.85
C PRO A 299 17.96 6.00 -16.11
N ALA A 300 18.06 5.32 -17.26
CA ALA A 300 19.18 4.45 -17.57
C ALA A 300 19.52 4.48 -19.07
N MET A 301 20.74 4.89 -19.41
CA MET A 301 21.22 4.78 -20.80
C MET A 301 21.61 3.33 -21.10
N PRO A 302 21.38 2.80 -22.32
CA PRO A 302 21.71 1.43 -22.68
C PRO A 302 23.15 1.02 -22.42
N ASP A 303 24.11 1.94 -22.56
CA ASP A 303 25.53 1.72 -22.31
C ASP A 303 25.92 1.82 -20.82
N ARG A 304 24.96 2.11 -19.92
CA ARG A 304 25.16 2.26 -18.48
C ARG A 304 24.47 1.21 -17.62
N HIS A 305 23.73 0.26 -18.20
CA HIS A 305 23.05 -0.80 -17.45
C HIS A 305 23.99 -1.57 -16.51
N GLN A 306 25.16 -1.99 -17.01
CA GLN A 306 26.12 -2.76 -16.19
C GLN A 306 26.68 -1.94 -15.03
N TRP A 307 26.88 -0.64 -15.23
CA TRP A 307 27.35 0.26 -14.19
C TRP A 307 26.28 0.46 -13.11
N LEU A 308 25.01 0.64 -13.49
CA LEU A 308 23.89 0.74 -12.53
C LEU A 308 23.73 -0.55 -11.72
N ILE A 309 23.93 -1.72 -12.35
CA ILE A 309 23.97 -3.01 -11.63
C ILE A 309 25.08 -3.02 -10.59
N GLY A 310 26.31 -2.64 -10.97
CA GLY A 310 27.45 -2.58 -10.03
C GLY A 310 27.28 -1.53 -8.91
N LEU A 311 26.56 -0.43 -9.19
CA LEU A 311 26.18 0.55 -8.18
C LEU A 311 25.25 -0.07 -7.13
N MET A 312 24.15 -0.70 -7.58
CA MET A 312 23.16 -1.33 -6.69
C MET A 312 23.74 -2.55 -5.96
N GLU A 313 24.59 -3.34 -6.60
CA GLU A 313 25.29 -4.46 -5.97
C GLU A 313 26.20 -4.01 -4.82
N GLY A 314 26.93 -2.91 -5.01
CA GLY A 314 27.81 -2.39 -3.97
C GLY A 314 27.06 -1.79 -2.78
N VAL A 315 26.05 -0.97 -3.06
CA VAL A 315 25.31 -0.23 -2.03
C VAL A 315 24.35 -1.15 -1.28
N GLU A 316 23.53 -1.88 -2.04
CA GLU A 316 22.45 -2.66 -1.50
C GLU A 316 22.80 -4.13 -1.32
N ASP A 317 24.05 -4.56 -1.56
CA ASP A 317 24.49 -5.98 -1.42
C ASP A 317 23.48 -6.96 -2.08
N ILE A 318 22.88 -6.54 -3.20
CA ILE A 318 22.03 -7.36 -4.06
C ILE A 318 22.94 -8.06 -5.05
N PRO A 319 22.90 -9.40 -5.19
CA PRO A 319 23.77 -10.11 -6.12
C PRO A 319 23.65 -9.55 -7.55
N GLY A 320 24.74 -9.04 -8.13
CA GLY A 320 24.72 -8.44 -9.47
C GLY A 320 24.25 -9.40 -10.55
N THR A 321 24.52 -10.70 -10.39
CA THR A 321 24.00 -11.77 -11.27
C THR A 321 22.48 -11.89 -11.20
N ALA A 322 21.89 -11.70 -10.02
CA ALA A 322 20.44 -11.74 -9.86
C ALA A 322 19.78 -10.56 -10.59
N LEU A 323 20.39 -9.37 -10.51
CA LEU A 323 19.93 -8.18 -11.24
C LEU A 323 20.08 -8.36 -12.75
N ALA A 324 21.24 -8.85 -13.21
CA ALA A 324 21.53 -9.06 -14.63
C ALA A 324 20.62 -10.09 -15.29
N GLU A 325 20.25 -11.17 -14.58
CA GLU A 325 19.35 -12.20 -15.10
C GLU A 325 17.87 -11.85 -14.90
N GLY A 326 17.53 -11.16 -13.81
CA GLY A 326 16.15 -10.87 -13.43
C GLY A 326 15.56 -9.69 -14.20
N MET A 327 16.34 -8.65 -14.49
CA MET A 327 15.82 -7.41 -15.07
C MET A 327 15.69 -7.46 -16.60
N THR A 328 14.60 -6.90 -17.10
CA THR A 328 14.41 -6.58 -18.52
C THR A 328 14.41 -5.08 -18.72
N TRP A 329 15.44 -4.54 -19.36
CA TRP A 329 15.61 -3.11 -19.60
C TRP A 329 14.71 -2.62 -20.74
N ASP A 330 13.48 -2.27 -20.39
CA ASP A 330 12.46 -1.79 -21.33
C ASP A 330 12.23 -0.27 -21.23
N TRP A 331 13.22 0.46 -20.71
CA TRP A 331 13.13 1.91 -20.48
C TRP A 331 14.50 2.57 -20.66
N GLU A 332 14.48 3.85 -21.02
CA GLU A 332 15.64 4.73 -20.86
C GLU A 332 15.31 5.89 -19.91
N THR A 333 14.06 6.37 -19.97
CA THR A 333 13.57 7.50 -19.17
C THR A 333 12.80 7.02 -17.93
N PHE A 334 12.66 7.91 -16.94
CA PHE A 334 11.89 7.60 -15.73
C PHE A 334 10.39 7.32 -16.02
N PRO A 335 9.69 8.07 -16.89
CA PRO A 335 8.31 7.73 -17.26
C PRO A 335 8.17 6.33 -17.89
N GLU A 336 9.10 5.93 -18.76
CA GLU A 336 9.12 4.58 -19.36
C GLU A 336 9.33 3.49 -18.31
N TYR A 337 10.17 3.73 -17.30
CA TYR A 337 10.35 2.82 -16.19
C TYR A 337 9.05 2.60 -15.40
N LEU A 338 8.31 3.68 -15.11
CA LEU A 338 6.99 3.57 -14.50
C LEU A 338 6.03 2.77 -15.38
N ASP A 339 6.08 2.96 -16.71
CA ASP A 339 5.24 2.18 -17.63
C ASP A 339 5.64 0.71 -17.65
N ALA A 340 6.93 0.41 -17.52
CA ALA A 340 7.44 -0.96 -17.40
C ALA A 340 6.94 -1.64 -16.12
N LEU A 341 7.05 -0.98 -14.97
CA LEU A 341 6.54 -1.48 -13.70
C LEU A 341 5.02 -1.74 -13.76
N ALA A 342 4.26 -0.84 -14.38
CA ALA A 342 2.81 -0.97 -14.48
C ALA A 342 2.33 -2.19 -15.29
N ARG A 343 3.18 -2.77 -16.16
CA ARG A 343 2.83 -3.97 -16.95
C ARG A 343 2.74 -5.23 -16.11
N ARG A 344 3.45 -5.29 -14.98
CA ARG A 344 3.50 -6.46 -14.12
C ARG A 344 2.65 -6.21 -12.87
N PRO A 345 1.57 -6.98 -12.63
CA PRO A 345 0.77 -6.80 -11.42
C PRO A 345 1.54 -7.30 -10.18
N PRO A 346 1.73 -6.46 -9.15
CA PRO A 346 2.30 -6.89 -7.88
C PRO A 346 1.23 -7.39 -6.89
N THR A 347 1.65 -8.09 -5.84
CA THR A 347 0.80 -8.51 -4.71
C THR A 347 0.38 -7.32 -3.85
N ILE A 348 1.28 -6.37 -3.69
CA ILE A 348 1.14 -5.15 -2.89
C ILE A 348 1.36 -3.94 -3.79
N ASP A 349 0.86 -2.76 -3.40
CA ASP A 349 1.14 -1.56 -4.20
C ASP A 349 2.64 -1.21 -4.15
N VAL A 350 3.17 -0.75 -5.28
CA VAL A 350 4.56 -0.27 -5.39
C VAL A 350 4.55 1.19 -5.81
N ALA A 351 5.45 1.99 -5.25
CA ALA A 351 5.63 3.40 -5.60
C ALA A 351 7.12 3.74 -5.60
N THR A 352 7.52 4.85 -6.24
CA THR A 352 8.94 5.13 -6.50
C THR A 352 9.33 6.57 -6.19
N HIS A 353 10.54 6.77 -5.70
CA HIS A 353 11.27 8.02 -5.88
C HIS A 353 12.02 8.04 -7.22
N VAL A 354 12.38 9.23 -7.70
CA VAL A 354 13.42 9.41 -8.71
C VAL A 354 14.80 9.36 -8.03
N PRO A 355 15.66 8.37 -8.33
CA PRO A 355 16.94 8.20 -7.65
C PRO A 355 18.04 9.11 -8.22
N HIS A 356 18.66 9.91 -7.36
CA HIS A 356 19.68 10.88 -7.75
C HIS A 356 20.87 10.29 -8.53
N GLY A 357 21.39 9.15 -8.10
CA GLY A 357 22.59 8.56 -8.68
C GLY A 357 22.39 8.15 -10.14
N ALA A 358 21.21 7.61 -10.47
CA ALA A 358 20.84 7.30 -11.84
C ALA A 358 20.69 8.58 -12.69
N VAL A 359 20.08 9.63 -12.13
CA VAL A 359 19.94 10.94 -12.78
C VAL A 359 21.31 11.57 -13.10
N ARG A 360 22.25 11.57 -12.15
CA ARG A 360 23.62 12.07 -12.37
C ARG A 360 24.32 11.30 -13.48
N ALA A 361 24.30 9.98 -13.43
CA ALA A 361 24.92 9.14 -14.44
C ALA A 361 24.31 9.34 -15.84
N PHE A 362 22.99 9.54 -15.91
CA PHE A 362 22.27 9.80 -17.14
C PHE A 362 22.63 11.15 -17.77
N VAL A 363 22.76 12.22 -16.96
CA VAL A 363 23.03 13.58 -17.46
C VAL A 363 24.52 13.82 -17.73
N MET A 364 25.38 13.35 -16.84
CA MET A 364 26.81 13.71 -16.83
C MET A 364 27.71 12.55 -17.31
N GLY A 365 27.15 11.36 -17.55
CA GLY A 365 27.91 10.17 -17.89
C GLY A 365 28.89 9.78 -16.79
N GLU A 366 30.13 9.48 -17.17
CA GLU A 366 31.21 9.07 -16.27
C GLU A 366 31.54 10.13 -15.21
N ARG A 367 31.44 11.42 -15.54
CA ARG A 367 31.62 12.51 -14.57
C ARG A 367 30.61 12.44 -13.43
N GLY A 368 29.36 12.11 -13.77
CA GLY A 368 28.28 11.89 -12.80
C GLY A 368 28.57 10.70 -11.90
N ALA A 369 28.98 9.58 -12.50
CA ALA A 369 29.39 8.37 -11.81
C ALA A 369 30.56 8.58 -10.83
N ASN A 370 31.46 9.50 -11.15
CA ASN A 370 32.65 9.82 -10.36
C ASN A 370 32.45 10.97 -9.35
N ASN A 371 31.21 11.38 -9.09
CA ASN A 371 30.91 12.46 -8.14
C ASN A 371 31.52 13.84 -8.49
N GLU A 372 31.86 14.10 -9.75
CA GLU A 372 32.37 15.41 -10.17
C GLU A 372 31.32 16.52 -10.01
N ALA A 373 31.75 17.75 -9.78
CA ALA A 373 30.82 18.88 -9.66
C ALA A 373 30.04 19.12 -10.99
N PRO A 374 28.71 19.28 -10.94
CA PRO A 374 27.93 19.60 -12.13
C PRO A 374 28.06 21.08 -12.51
N THR A 375 27.87 21.37 -13.79
CA THR A 375 27.66 22.71 -14.34
C THR A 375 26.22 23.16 -14.13
N GLU A 376 25.94 24.46 -14.26
CA GLU A 376 24.57 25.00 -14.19
C GLU A 376 23.62 24.34 -15.21
N HIS A 377 24.12 24.01 -16.42
CA HIS A 377 23.32 23.32 -17.43
C HIS A 377 22.99 21.88 -17.03
N GLU A 378 23.94 21.17 -16.43
CA GLU A 378 23.74 19.81 -15.92
C GLU A 378 22.74 19.81 -14.76
N ILE A 379 22.84 20.75 -13.81
CA ILE A 379 21.84 20.92 -12.74
C ILE A 379 20.45 21.15 -13.35
N ALA A 380 20.34 22.08 -14.31
CA ALA A 380 19.07 22.35 -14.97
C ALA A 380 18.49 21.11 -15.67
N ARG A 381 19.33 20.27 -16.29
CA ARG A 381 18.89 19.03 -16.93
C ARG A 381 18.48 17.96 -15.90
N MET A 382 19.22 17.79 -14.81
CA MET A 382 18.83 16.89 -13.72
C MET A 382 17.50 17.31 -13.09
N SER A 383 17.32 18.60 -12.83
CA SER A 383 16.06 19.19 -12.36
C SER A 383 14.89 18.89 -13.30
N GLN A 384 15.09 18.95 -14.63
CA GLN A 384 14.06 18.61 -15.61
C GLN A 384 13.67 17.14 -15.55
N ILE A 385 14.63 16.22 -15.44
CA ILE A 385 14.36 14.78 -15.36
C ILE A 385 13.57 14.45 -14.08
N VAL A 386 13.94 15.05 -12.95
CA VAL A 386 13.20 14.86 -11.70
C VAL A 386 11.78 15.43 -11.82
N GLU A 387 11.62 16.62 -12.40
CA GLU A 387 10.30 17.20 -12.68
C GLU A 387 9.45 16.30 -13.60
N GLU A 388 10.02 15.76 -14.67
CA GLU A 388 9.38 14.80 -15.57
C GLU A 388 8.95 13.53 -14.82
N GLY A 389 9.82 12.97 -13.97
CA GLY A 389 9.54 11.78 -13.18
C GLY A 389 8.39 11.98 -12.18
N LEU A 390 8.38 13.10 -11.46
CA LEU A 390 7.27 13.45 -10.56
C LEU A 390 5.96 13.65 -11.32
N ARG A 391 5.98 14.36 -12.46
CA ARG A 391 4.79 14.52 -13.31
C ARG A 391 4.27 13.19 -13.87
N ALA A 392 5.16 12.23 -14.12
CA ALA A 392 4.78 10.89 -14.56
C ALA A 392 4.24 10.00 -13.44
N GLY A 393 4.49 10.36 -12.17
CA GLY A 393 3.90 9.71 -11.01
C GLY A 393 4.87 9.31 -9.90
N ALA A 394 6.15 9.68 -9.95
CA ALA A 394 7.03 9.47 -8.80
C ALA A 394 6.48 10.17 -7.55
N LEU A 395 6.61 9.52 -6.39
CA LEU A 395 6.19 10.10 -5.10
C LEU A 395 7.26 11.01 -4.49
N GLY A 396 8.41 11.15 -5.12
CA GLY A 396 9.45 12.06 -4.66
C GLY A 396 10.77 11.89 -5.40
N PHE A 397 11.81 12.42 -4.78
CA PHE A 397 13.21 12.30 -5.16
C PHE A 397 14.02 11.86 -3.95
N SER A 398 15.04 11.04 -4.16
CA SER A 398 15.93 10.58 -3.10
C SER A 398 17.39 10.88 -3.43
N THR A 399 18.23 11.09 -2.42
CA THR A 399 19.67 11.26 -2.56
C THR A 399 20.43 10.63 -1.39
N SER A 400 21.72 10.31 -1.59
CA SER A 400 22.61 9.92 -0.52
C SER A 400 23.86 10.80 -0.45
N ARG A 401 24.18 11.21 0.77
CA ARG A 401 25.38 11.93 1.22
C ARG A 401 26.11 11.18 2.33
N THR A 402 26.01 9.85 2.35
CA THR A 402 26.81 9.05 3.28
C THR A 402 28.06 8.47 2.61
N VAL A 403 29.17 8.43 3.34
CA VAL A 403 30.41 7.77 2.91
C VAL A 403 30.32 6.24 2.98
N LEU A 404 29.28 5.71 3.63
CA LEU A 404 29.03 4.26 3.72
C LEU A 404 28.50 3.68 2.41
N HIS A 405 27.82 4.48 1.59
CA HIS A 405 27.32 4.02 0.29
C HIS A 405 28.44 4.05 -0.75
N LYS A 406 28.91 2.85 -1.12
CA LYS A 406 29.99 2.65 -2.09
C LYS A 406 29.61 1.57 -3.11
N SER A 407 30.11 1.68 -4.34
CA SER A 407 30.02 0.62 -5.35
C SER A 407 30.88 -0.59 -4.95
N ILE A 408 30.77 -1.68 -5.72
CA ILE A 408 31.62 -2.88 -5.53
C ILE A 408 33.12 -2.57 -5.63
N ASP A 409 33.49 -1.53 -6.38
CA ASP A 409 34.88 -1.06 -6.53
C ASP A 409 35.33 -0.13 -5.39
N GLY A 410 34.48 0.11 -4.39
CA GLY A 410 34.77 0.98 -3.25
C GLY A 410 34.63 2.48 -3.55
N VAL A 411 34.05 2.84 -4.70
CA VAL A 411 33.83 4.24 -5.13
C VAL A 411 32.55 4.78 -4.50
N LEU A 412 32.57 6.02 -4.01
CA LEU A 412 31.39 6.67 -3.42
C LEU A 412 30.24 6.77 -4.43
N VAL A 413 29.01 6.57 -3.95
CA VAL A 413 27.80 6.67 -4.78
C VAL A 413 27.62 8.08 -5.35
N PRO A 414 27.20 8.22 -6.62
CA PRO A 414 26.87 9.52 -7.18
C PRO A 414 25.81 10.26 -6.36
N GLY A 415 26.17 11.46 -5.92
CA GLY A 415 25.37 12.27 -5.00
C GLY A 415 26.05 12.49 -3.65
N THR A 416 27.03 11.65 -3.26
CA THR A 416 27.66 11.74 -1.94
C THR A 416 28.23 13.14 -1.66
N THR A 417 28.85 13.73 -2.69
CA THR A 417 29.46 15.07 -2.64
C THR A 417 28.68 16.10 -3.44
N ALA A 418 27.38 15.87 -3.68
CA ALA A 418 26.52 16.84 -4.35
C ALA A 418 26.54 18.20 -3.66
N THR A 419 26.53 19.27 -4.45
CA THR A 419 26.60 20.63 -3.89
C THR A 419 25.23 21.08 -3.39
N LYS A 420 25.21 22.10 -2.52
CA LYS A 420 23.95 22.73 -2.06
C LYS A 420 23.12 23.22 -3.25
N GLU A 421 23.78 23.80 -4.25
CA GLU A 421 23.14 24.37 -5.45
C GLU A 421 22.45 23.30 -6.29
N GLU A 422 23.08 22.13 -6.43
CA GLU A 422 22.52 20.96 -7.12
C GLU A 422 21.24 20.48 -6.43
N LEU A 423 21.29 20.25 -5.12
CA LEU A 423 20.15 19.74 -4.35
C LEU A 423 18.99 20.75 -4.28
N ILE A 424 19.28 22.04 -4.09
CA ILE A 424 18.26 23.10 -4.14
C ILE A 424 17.66 23.20 -5.55
N GLY A 425 18.47 23.11 -6.60
CA GLY A 425 17.98 23.17 -7.98
C GLY A 425 16.97 22.06 -8.28
N ILE A 426 17.26 20.83 -7.80
CA ILE A 426 16.35 19.70 -7.90
C ILE A 426 15.11 19.90 -7.01
N GLY A 427 15.29 20.30 -5.75
CA GLY A 427 14.18 20.55 -4.83
C GLY A 427 13.20 21.60 -5.33
N ARG A 428 13.70 22.70 -5.91
CA ARG A 428 12.87 23.73 -6.58
C ARG A 428 12.10 23.17 -7.78
N ALA A 429 12.67 22.18 -8.48
CA ALA A 429 11.97 21.50 -9.56
C ALA A 429 10.76 20.70 -9.05
N MET A 430 10.92 20.02 -7.92
CA MET A 430 9.80 19.37 -7.23
C MET A 430 8.75 20.40 -6.79
N GLY A 431 9.19 21.54 -6.25
CA GLY A 431 8.30 22.66 -5.88
C GLY A 431 7.43 23.17 -7.04
N ARG A 432 7.96 23.19 -8.28
CA ARG A 432 7.18 23.54 -9.48
C ARG A 432 6.12 22.50 -9.84
N VAL A 433 6.30 21.24 -9.46
CA VAL A 433 5.28 20.19 -9.61
C VAL A 433 4.21 20.31 -8.51
N GLY A 434 4.63 20.65 -7.29
CA GLY A 434 3.74 20.91 -6.16
C GLY A 434 3.40 19.67 -5.33
N HIS A 435 4.12 18.56 -5.51
CA HIS A 435 4.01 17.39 -4.63
C HIS A 435 5.33 16.63 -4.55
N GLY A 436 5.39 15.68 -3.62
CA GLY A 436 6.48 14.72 -3.47
C GLY A 436 7.33 14.92 -2.23
N VAL A 437 8.09 13.90 -1.87
CA VAL A 437 9.02 13.90 -0.72
C VAL A 437 10.45 14.05 -1.23
N PHE A 438 11.23 14.94 -0.61
CA PHE A 438 12.68 14.98 -0.79
C PHE A 438 13.30 14.09 0.29
N GLU A 439 13.88 12.95 -0.09
CA GLU A 439 14.50 11.99 0.83
C GLU A 439 16.03 12.10 0.78
N MET A 440 16.66 12.03 1.96
CA MET A 440 18.11 12.12 2.07
C MET A 440 18.69 11.18 3.14
N ALA A 441 19.51 10.23 2.72
CA ALA A 441 20.48 9.58 3.59
C ALA A 441 21.71 10.48 3.72
N SER A 442 22.14 10.85 4.93
CA SER A 442 23.32 11.69 5.12
C SER A 442 24.05 11.43 6.43
N ASP A 443 25.38 11.58 6.39
CA ASP A 443 26.24 11.61 7.57
C ASP A 443 26.02 12.90 8.40
N LEU A 444 25.34 13.91 7.84
CA LEU A 444 25.06 15.21 8.47
C LEU A 444 26.33 15.88 9.01
N LYS A 445 27.39 15.90 8.20
CA LYS A 445 28.65 16.56 8.58
C LYS A 445 28.43 18.04 8.84
N ARG A 446 29.08 18.58 9.88
CA ARG A 446 28.83 19.96 10.32
C ARG A 446 29.16 20.98 9.24
N GLU A 447 30.18 20.74 8.43
CA GLU A 447 30.59 21.61 7.33
C GLU A 447 29.59 21.64 6.16
N TRP A 448 28.73 20.62 6.03
CA TRP A 448 27.70 20.60 4.98
C TRP A 448 26.48 21.43 5.34
N ASN A 449 26.28 21.71 6.63
CA ASN A 449 25.23 22.56 7.18
C ASN A 449 23.85 22.28 6.56
N GLU A 450 23.43 21.01 6.62
CA GLU A 450 22.31 20.55 5.79
C GLU A 450 20.95 21.02 6.27
N PHE A 451 20.77 21.15 7.59
CA PHE A 451 19.50 21.63 8.15
C PHE A 451 19.14 23.03 7.65
N ASP A 452 20.12 23.91 7.42
CA ASP A 452 19.86 25.25 6.93
C ASP A 452 19.21 25.24 5.56
N TRP A 453 19.82 24.55 4.58
CA TRP A 453 19.27 24.52 3.24
C TRP A 453 18.03 23.62 3.11
N MET A 454 17.94 22.53 3.90
CA MET A 454 16.75 21.69 3.94
C MET A 454 15.55 22.48 4.44
N GLY A 455 15.74 23.25 5.53
CA GLY A 455 14.73 24.11 6.12
C GLY A 455 14.27 25.21 5.18
N GLU A 456 15.21 25.95 4.58
CA GLU A 456 14.93 26.96 3.55
C GLU A 456 14.15 26.39 2.38
N LEU A 457 14.58 25.23 1.85
CA LEU A 457 13.95 24.58 0.71
C LEU A 457 12.52 24.12 1.04
N SER A 458 12.33 23.50 2.21
CA SER A 458 11.01 23.04 2.64
C SER A 458 10.04 24.20 2.82
N GLN A 459 10.48 25.31 3.42
CA GLN A 459 9.67 26.53 3.51
C GLN A 459 9.35 27.13 2.14
N GLU A 460 10.33 27.20 1.24
CA GLU A 460 10.18 27.78 -0.09
C GLU A 460 9.16 26.99 -0.92
N THR A 461 9.23 25.67 -0.86
CA THR A 461 8.44 24.77 -1.72
C THR A 461 7.14 24.29 -1.09
N GLY A 462 7.03 24.33 0.25
CA GLY A 462 5.96 23.69 1.02
C GLY A 462 6.03 22.17 1.04
N LEU A 463 7.10 21.56 0.50
CA LEU A 463 7.25 20.11 0.41
C LEU A 463 7.99 19.54 1.64
N PRO A 464 7.67 18.30 2.04
CA PRO A 464 8.42 17.59 3.07
C PRO A 464 9.85 17.32 2.60
N VAL A 465 10.82 17.60 3.48
CA VAL A 465 12.21 17.16 3.34
C VAL A 465 12.48 16.19 4.48
N THR A 466 12.88 14.97 4.13
CA THR A 466 13.13 13.90 5.08
C THR A 466 14.60 13.50 5.11
N TYR A 467 15.05 13.04 6.27
CA TYR A 467 16.41 12.55 6.42
C TYR A 467 16.48 11.32 7.32
N ALA A 468 17.44 10.43 7.05
CA ALA A 468 17.71 9.27 7.90
C ALA A 468 18.30 9.71 9.26
N MET A 469 17.50 9.57 10.32
CA MET A 469 17.87 9.91 11.68
C MET A 469 18.18 8.63 12.46
N LEU A 470 19.47 8.31 12.53
CA LEU A 470 20.03 7.15 13.22
C LEU A 470 21.05 7.59 14.26
N GLN A 471 21.01 6.96 15.43
CA GLN A 471 22.07 7.11 16.44
C GLN A 471 23.33 6.36 15.98
N SER A 472 24.48 7.02 15.99
CA SER A 472 25.77 6.39 15.66
C SER A 472 26.90 7.07 16.43
N ILE A 473 27.86 6.28 16.90
CA ILE A 473 29.08 6.77 17.55
C ILE A 473 30.03 7.47 16.57
N ALA A 474 29.86 7.24 15.27
CA ALA A 474 30.69 7.82 14.22
C ALA A 474 30.12 9.13 13.65
N LYS A 475 28.87 9.49 13.95
CA LYS A 475 28.20 10.67 13.41
C LYS A 475 28.61 11.92 14.19
N GLU A 476 28.96 12.99 13.48
CA GLU A 476 29.38 14.26 14.11
C GLU A 476 28.23 14.95 14.86
N MET A 477 27.01 14.80 14.33
CA MET A 477 25.79 15.37 14.91
C MET A 477 25.02 14.28 15.65
N SER A 478 24.86 14.45 16.95
CA SER A 478 24.06 13.56 17.79
C SER A 478 22.59 13.57 17.39
N TRP A 479 21.84 12.52 17.75
CA TRP A 479 20.40 12.48 17.51
C TRP A 479 19.66 13.65 18.20
N VAL A 480 20.15 14.10 19.36
CA VAL A 480 19.59 15.23 20.10
C VAL A 480 19.74 16.52 19.29
N GLU A 481 20.94 16.78 18.74
CA GLU A 481 21.17 17.94 17.88
C GLU A 481 20.32 17.87 16.61
N GLN A 482 20.22 16.69 15.97
CA GLN A 482 19.38 16.47 14.78
C GLN A 482 17.91 16.83 15.04
N MET A 483 17.35 16.34 16.15
CA MET A 483 15.95 16.65 16.52
C MET A 483 15.75 18.09 16.98
N ALA A 484 16.76 18.71 17.60
CA ALA A 484 16.71 20.13 17.94
C ALA A 484 16.67 21.02 16.68
N ALA A 485 17.52 20.73 15.69
CA ALA A 485 17.53 21.44 14.41
C ALA A 485 16.23 21.23 13.62
N THR A 486 15.70 20.01 13.64
CA THR A 486 14.38 19.69 13.05
C THR A 486 13.27 20.54 13.67
N ALA A 487 13.20 20.59 15.01
CA ALA A 487 12.21 21.37 15.73
C ALA A 487 12.36 22.89 15.48
N GLU A 488 13.59 23.39 15.39
CA GLU A 488 13.86 24.80 15.11
C GLU A 488 13.32 25.22 13.73
N TRP A 489 13.59 24.42 12.70
CA TRP A 489 13.11 24.71 11.35
C TRP A 489 11.61 24.54 11.20
N ASN A 490 11.04 23.49 11.82
CA ASN A 490 9.59 23.28 11.81
C ASN A 490 8.84 24.40 12.56
N ALA A 491 9.41 24.96 13.64
CA ALA A 491 8.86 26.14 14.31
C ALA A 491 8.84 27.40 13.43
N LYS A 492 9.71 27.46 12.41
CA LYS A 492 9.72 28.54 11.40
C LYS A 492 8.74 28.25 10.25
N GLY A 493 8.08 27.10 10.20
CA GLY A 493 7.14 26.71 9.15
C GLY A 493 7.72 25.80 8.06
N ALA A 494 8.90 25.22 8.27
CA ALA A 494 9.38 24.11 7.44
C ALA A 494 8.61 22.81 7.76
N ASN A 495 8.75 21.82 6.89
CA ASN A 495 8.27 20.45 7.09
C ASN A 495 9.44 19.47 6.96
N ILE A 496 10.33 19.50 7.96
CA ILE A 496 11.43 18.55 8.10
C ILE A 496 10.94 17.34 8.89
N VAL A 497 11.11 16.15 8.34
CA VAL A 497 10.64 14.90 8.95
C VAL A 497 11.80 13.92 9.12
N ALA A 498 12.06 13.51 10.35
CA ALA A 498 13.09 12.52 10.66
C ALA A 498 12.59 11.09 10.39
N GLN A 499 13.28 10.36 9.53
CA GLN A 499 13.05 8.93 9.30
C GLN A 499 13.77 8.11 10.37
N ILE A 500 13.04 7.32 11.15
CA ILE A 500 13.60 6.55 12.28
C ILE A 500 13.48 5.04 12.04
N ALA A 501 14.48 4.28 12.49
CA ALA A 501 14.43 2.82 12.56
C ALA A 501 13.90 2.36 13.92
N LEU A 502 13.22 1.21 13.93
CA LEU A 502 12.58 0.66 15.13
C LEU A 502 13.50 -0.18 16.02
N ARG A 503 14.63 -0.63 15.46
CA ARG A 503 15.61 -1.48 16.14
C ARG A 503 17.02 -1.03 15.79
N GLY A 504 18.03 -1.67 16.40
CA GLY A 504 19.41 -1.52 15.95
C GLY A 504 19.53 -1.96 14.50
N THR A 505 20.01 -1.11 13.60
CA THR A 505 20.36 -1.54 12.25
C THR A 505 21.60 -2.42 12.39
N GLY A 506 21.43 -3.72 12.17
CA GLY A 506 22.44 -4.70 12.53
C GLY A 506 22.84 -5.61 11.40
N ILE A 507 24.14 -5.87 11.37
CA ILE A 507 24.76 -6.84 10.50
C ILE A 507 24.45 -8.25 11.03
N LEU A 508 23.87 -9.07 10.17
CA LEU A 508 23.63 -10.49 10.38
C LEU A 508 24.79 -11.29 9.80
N MET A 509 25.67 -11.73 10.69
CA MET A 509 26.86 -12.48 10.32
C MET A 509 26.58 -13.97 10.25
N ALA A 510 26.96 -14.59 9.13
CA ALA A 510 26.82 -16.02 8.89
C ALA A 510 27.94 -16.51 7.98
N TRP A 511 28.29 -17.80 8.05
CA TRP A 511 29.28 -18.41 7.15
C TRP A 511 28.92 -18.22 5.67
N ARG A 512 27.62 -18.35 5.36
CA ARG A 512 27.08 -18.18 4.00
C ARG A 512 26.58 -16.76 3.73
N GLY A 513 26.78 -15.83 4.68
CA GLY A 513 26.45 -14.41 4.55
C GLY A 513 27.46 -13.63 3.75
N THR A 514 27.30 -12.32 3.67
CA THR A 514 28.32 -11.44 3.09
C THR A 514 29.44 -11.19 4.11
N VAL A 515 29.15 -11.13 5.41
CA VAL A 515 30.14 -10.80 6.44
C VAL A 515 30.12 -11.81 7.59
N HIS A 516 31.29 -12.08 8.16
CA HIS A 516 31.47 -12.86 9.39
C HIS A 516 32.87 -12.59 9.99
N PRO A 517 33.09 -12.87 11.28
CA PRO A 517 34.33 -12.49 11.98
C PRO A 517 35.62 -13.10 11.41
N PHE A 518 35.51 -14.20 10.67
CA PHE A 518 36.64 -14.97 10.16
C PHE A 518 36.97 -14.69 8.68
N ARG A 519 36.23 -13.79 8.02
CA ARG A 519 36.35 -13.54 6.58
C ARG A 519 37.78 -13.20 6.14
N PHE A 520 38.54 -12.51 7.00
CA PHE A 520 39.91 -12.07 6.71
C PHE A 520 41.00 -12.98 7.29
N ARG A 521 40.65 -14.18 7.77
CA ARG A 521 41.64 -15.18 8.21
C ARG A 521 42.21 -15.90 6.98
N PRO A 522 43.54 -16.11 6.88
CA PRO A 522 44.14 -16.86 5.77
C PRO A 522 43.50 -18.25 5.56
N ALA A 523 43.22 -18.97 6.66
CA ALA A 523 42.55 -20.26 6.61
C ALA A 523 41.16 -20.23 5.94
N TRP A 524 40.40 -19.14 6.06
CA TRP A 524 39.11 -19.00 5.40
C TRP A 524 39.27 -18.80 3.89
N GLN A 525 40.26 -18.01 3.48
CA GLN A 525 40.52 -17.72 2.07
C GLN A 525 40.84 -18.99 1.27
N GLU A 526 41.42 -20.02 1.89
CA GLU A 526 41.66 -21.33 1.25
C GLU A 526 40.37 -22.08 0.88
N ILE A 527 39.24 -21.77 1.53
CA ILE A 527 37.98 -22.51 1.36
C ILE A 527 36.84 -21.63 0.83
N ALA A 528 37.01 -20.30 0.76
CA ALA A 528 35.94 -19.35 0.46
C ALA A 528 35.20 -19.62 -0.87
N ASP A 529 35.93 -20.12 -1.88
CA ASP A 529 35.40 -20.41 -3.21
C ASP A 529 34.92 -21.87 -3.40
N LEU A 530 35.05 -22.72 -2.36
CA LEU A 530 34.59 -24.11 -2.44
C LEU A 530 33.07 -24.20 -2.35
N PRO A 531 32.44 -25.26 -2.90
CA PRO A 531 31.03 -25.55 -2.63
C PRO A 531 30.74 -25.68 -1.13
N TRP A 532 29.56 -25.25 -0.69
CA TRP A 532 29.19 -25.20 0.74
C TRP A 532 29.44 -26.50 1.49
N GLU A 533 29.14 -27.66 0.91
CA GLU A 533 29.37 -28.96 1.55
C GLU A 533 30.85 -29.20 1.89
N GLN A 534 31.75 -28.73 1.02
CA GLN A 534 33.19 -28.81 1.23
C GLN A 534 33.68 -27.78 2.26
N GLN A 535 33.13 -26.56 2.22
CA GLN A 535 33.40 -25.55 3.26
C GLN A 535 32.99 -26.08 4.64
N LEU A 536 31.76 -26.60 4.77
CA LEU A 536 31.23 -27.13 6.01
C LEU A 536 32.04 -28.33 6.52
N ALA A 537 32.48 -29.22 5.63
CA ALA A 537 33.35 -30.33 6.01
C ALA A 537 34.67 -29.84 6.62
N ARG A 538 35.26 -28.77 6.07
CA ARG A 538 36.47 -28.13 6.64
C ARG A 538 36.16 -27.43 7.95
N LEU A 539 35.05 -26.69 8.05
CA LEU A 539 34.65 -26.00 9.27
C LEU A 539 34.37 -26.97 10.44
N ARG A 540 33.96 -28.21 10.15
CA ARG A 540 33.77 -29.28 11.15
C ARG A 540 35.08 -29.91 11.63
N ASP A 541 36.18 -29.77 10.89
CA ASP A 541 37.48 -30.33 11.28
C ASP A 541 38.07 -29.56 12.47
N PRO A 542 38.28 -30.21 13.64
CA PRO A 542 38.87 -29.56 14.80
C PRO A 542 40.26 -28.97 14.55
N ALA A 543 41.07 -29.59 13.67
CA ALA A 543 42.39 -29.07 13.31
C ALA A 543 42.27 -27.78 12.49
N PHE A 544 41.30 -27.71 11.59
CA PHE A 544 41.00 -26.50 10.82
C PHE A 544 40.46 -25.39 11.72
N LYS A 545 39.54 -25.69 12.64
CA LYS A 545 39.07 -24.73 13.66
C LYS A 545 40.25 -24.15 14.45
N ALA A 546 41.13 -25.01 14.97
CA ALA A 546 42.29 -24.56 15.74
C ALA A 546 43.22 -23.64 14.91
N ARG A 547 43.44 -23.97 13.64
CA ARG A 547 44.21 -23.12 12.71
C ARG A 547 43.53 -21.76 12.48
N MET A 548 42.24 -21.77 12.16
CA MET A 548 41.43 -20.56 11.93
C MET A 548 41.47 -19.59 13.11
N LEU A 549 41.40 -20.11 14.34
CA LEU A 549 41.43 -19.32 15.57
C LEU A 549 42.83 -18.78 15.90
N GLY A 550 43.89 -19.50 15.50
CA GLY A 550 45.28 -19.13 15.80
C GLY A 550 45.92 -18.13 14.83
N GLU A 551 45.48 -18.08 13.57
CA GLU A 551 46.04 -17.20 12.54
C GLU A 551 45.49 -15.77 12.63
N PRO A 552 46.28 -14.69 12.59
CA PRO A 552 45.75 -13.33 12.63
C PRO A 552 44.93 -12.98 11.37
N SER A 553 43.95 -12.09 11.52
CA SER A 553 43.24 -11.51 10.37
C SER A 553 44.15 -10.57 9.58
N VAL A 554 44.06 -10.61 8.25
CA VAL A 554 44.77 -9.70 7.33
C VAL A 554 43.75 -8.79 6.66
N PHE A 555 43.63 -7.57 7.15
CA PHE A 555 42.65 -6.60 6.64
C PHE A 555 43.21 -5.81 5.45
N PRO A 556 42.39 -5.55 4.41
CA PRO A 556 42.77 -4.61 3.37
C PRO A 556 42.87 -3.18 3.93
N GLU A 557 43.73 -2.35 3.32
CA GLU A 557 43.70 -0.90 3.54
C GLU A 557 42.43 -0.32 2.90
N SER A 558 41.58 0.32 3.71
CA SER A 558 40.36 0.96 3.24
C SER A 558 39.83 1.97 4.26
N ASP A 559 38.98 2.91 3.81
CA ASP A 559 38.35 3.91 4.70
C ASP A 559 37.39 3.29 5.73
N VAL A 560 36.96 2.04 5.52
CA VAL A 560 36.06 1.28 6.40
C VAL A 560 36.81 0.25 7.25
N GLN A 561 38.14 0.30 7.31
CA GLN A 561 38.96 -0.67 8.03
C GLN A 561 38.57 -0.81 9.50
N ALA A 562 38.16 0.28 10.17
CA ALA A 562 37.66 0.24 11.54
C ALA A 562 36.41 -0.64 11.69
N LEU A 563 35.47 -0.58 10.74
CA LEU A 563 34.30 -1.45 10.71
C LEU A 563 34.69 -2.91 10.47
N LEU A 564 35.62 -3.18 9.57
CA LEU A 564 36.11 -4.55 9.31
C LEU A 564 36.76 -5.16 10.55
N ILE A 565 37.52 -4.37 11.31
CA ILE A 565 38.10 -4.79 12.59
C ILE A 565 36.99 -5.04 13.61
N ALA A 566 35.98 -4.18 13.70
CA ALA A 566 34.84 -4.36 14.62
C ALA A 566 34.03 -5.62 14.28
N VAL A 567 33.85 -5.96 13.00
CA VAL A 567 33.24 -7.22 12.56
C VAL A 567 34.07 -8.43 13.01
N ALA A 568 35.39 -8.36 12.89
CA ALA A 568 36.28 -9.48 13.22
C ALA A 568 36.53 -9.68 14.72
N MET A 569 36.46 -8.60 15.51
CA MET A 569 36.98 -8.59 16.89
C MET A 569 36.08 -7.90 17.91
N GLY A 570 34.99 -7.25 17.50
CA GLY A 570 34.10 -6.44 18.34
C GLY A 570 33.14 -7.25 19.22
N PHE A 571 33.58 -8.37 19.81
CA PHE A 571 32.72 -9.36 20.48
C PHE A 571 31.90 -8.83 21.67
N SER A 572 32.24 -7.67 22.24
CA SER A 572 31.44 -7.00 23.27
C SER A 572 30.15 -6.38 22.74
N ALA A 573 30.08 -6.12 21.43
CA ALA A 573 28.93 -5.54 20.73
C ALA A 573 28.27 -6.55 19.76
N GLN A 574 28.68 -7.81 19.78
CA GLN A 574 28.13 -8.88 18.95
C GLN A 574 27.33 -9.85 19.81
N PHE A 575 26.21 -10.36 19.30
CA PHE A 575 25.22 -11.11 20.07
C PHE A 575 24.81 -12.40 19.35
N ALA A 576 24.60 -13.47 20.10
CA ALA A 576 24.12 -14.72 19.56
C ALA A 576 22.64 -14.61 19.14
N MET A 577 22.27 -15.13 17.97
CA MET A 577 20.86 -15.20 17.53
C MET A 577 20.30 -16.61 17.68
N GLY A 578 19.67 -16.88 18.81
CA GLY A 578 18.91 -18.12 19.04
C GLY A 578 17.43 -18.01 18.61
N GLU A 579 16.65 -19.07 18.89
CA GLU A 579 15.22 -19.17 18.57
C GLU A 579 14.36 -18.03 19.17
N ASP A 580 14.72 -17.56 20.36
CA ASP A 580 14.03 -16.48 21.08
C ASP A 580 14.85 -15.19 21.11
N PHE A 581 15.64 -14.94 20.06
CA PHE A 581 16.45 -13.72 19.97
C PHE A 581 15.59 -12.46 19.99
N ASP A 582 16.00 -11.49 20.82
CA ASP A 582 15.44 -10.14 20.87
C ASP A 582 16.44 -9.16 20.25
N TYR A 583 15.95 -8.27 19.38
CA TYR A 583 16.78 -7.26 18.71
C TYR A 583 17.15 -6.08 19.64
N GLU A 584 16.81 -6.16 20.92
CA GLU A 584 17.33 -5.32 22.01
C GLU A 584 18.17 -6.15 23.02
N PRO A 585 19.29 -6.79 22.61
CA PRO A 585 20.07 -7.64 23.50
C PRO A 585 20.85 -6.82 24.55
N THR A 586 20.99 -7.39 25.75
CA THR A 586 21.74 -6.78 26.85
C THR A 586 23.24 -7.08 26.77
N ALA A 587 24.08 -6.28 27.43
CA ALA A 587 25.53 -6.51 27.49
C ALA A 587 25.92 -7.92 28.00
N ALA A 588 25.11 -8.52 28.88
CA ALA A 588 25.32 -9.88 29.39
C ALA A 588 25.12 -10.97 28.32
N GLN A 589 24.41 -10.65 27.23
CA GLN A 589 24.17 -11.55 26.10
C GLN A 589 25.22 -11.39 24.98
N SER A 590 26.21 -10.49 25.16
CA SER A 590 27.30 -10.32 24.19
C SER A 590 28.17 -11.57 24.10
N ILE A 591 28.78 -11.81 22.94
CA ILE A 591 29.73 -12.90 22.72
C ILE A 591 30.87 -12.85 23.73
N ALA A 592 31.40 -11.66 24.03
CA ALA A 592 32.44 -11.50 25.03
C ALA A 592 31.99 -11.96 26.43
N ALA A 593 30.77 -11.63 26.85
CA ALA A 593 30.24 -12.06 28.14
C ALA A 593 29.99 -13.58 28.18
N LEU A 594 29.45 -14.15 27.09
CA LEU A 594 29.24 -15.59 26.96
C LEU A 594 30.57 -16.37 26.94
N ALA A 595 31.57 -15.86 26.24
CA ALA A 595 32.91 -16.43 26.19
C ALA A 595 33.58 -16.43 27.57
N ALA A 596 33.49 -15.29 28.28
CA ALA A 596 34.01 -15.17 29.64
C ALA A 596 33.33 -16.15 30.61
N ALA A 597 32.01 -16.34 30.50
CA ALA A 597 31.27 -17.29 31.33
C ALA A 597 31.68 -18.76 31.06
N ARG A 598 32.06 -19.09 29.84
CA ARG A 598 32.57 -20.43 29.45
C ARG A 598 34.08 -20.60 29.66
N GLY A 599 34.82 -19.53 29.92
CA GLY A 599 36.28 -19.56 30.01
C GLY A 599 36.98 -19.80 28.67
N VAL A 600 36.39 -19.35 27.55
CA VAL A 600 36.94 -19.47 26.19
C VAL A 600 37.22 -18.09 25.58
N ASP A 601 37.96 -18.03 24.47
CA ASP A 601 38.16 -16.80 23.71
C ASP A 601 36.88 -16.36 22.97
N GLY A 602 36.70 -15.06 22.76
CA GLY A 602 35.56 -14.51 22.02
C GLY A 602 35.45 -15.06 20.59
N ALA A 603 36.57 -15.26 19.90
CA ALA A 603 36.58 -15.86 18.57
C ALA A 603 36.17 -17.34 18.62
N GLU A 604 36.55 -18.09 19.67
CA GLU A 604 36.07 -19.46 19.83
C GLU A 604 34.56 -19.52 20.06
N GLN A 605 34.03 -18.65 20.92
CA GLN A 605 32.58 -18.51 21.12
C GLN A 605 31.85 -18.14 19.83
N ALA A 606 32.37 -17.18 19.06
CA ALA A 606 31.79 -16.78 17.78
C ALA A 606 31.80 -17.92 16.76
N TYR A 607 32.89 -18.69 16.67
CA TYR A 607 32.98 -19.84 15.79
C TYR A 607 31.93 -20.89 16.14
N ASP A 608 31.78 -21.22 17.43
CA ASP A 608 30.77 -22.17 17.91
C ASP A 608 29.34 -21.70 17.58
N LEU A 609 29.05 -20.40 17.72
CA LEU A 609 27.74 -19.84 17.39
C LEU A 609 27.43 -19.93 15.90
N LEU A 610 28.39 -19.61 15.03
CA LEU A 610 28.19 -19.75 13.58
C LEU A 610 28.08 -21.21 13.16
N MET A 611 28.70 -22.13 13.90
CA MET A 611 28.61 -23.57 13.69
C MET A 611 27.33 -24.22 14.25
N ALA A 612 26.52 -23.49 15.01
CA ALA A 612 25.21 -23.96 15.44
C ALA A 612 24.34 -24.37 14.23
N ASP A 613 23.41 -25.30 14.46
CA ASP A 613 22.48 -25.83 13.45
C ASP A 613 23.18 -26.23 12.14
N ASP A 614 24.28 -27.00 12.25
CA ASP A 614 25.08 -27.45 11.11
C ASP A 614 25.66 -26.31 10.24
N GLY A 615 26.14 -25.25 10.88
CA GLY A 615 26.82 -24.14 10.22
C GLY A 615 25.87 -23.06 9.68
N THR A 616 24.61 -23.04 10.13
CA THR A 616 23.63 -22.02 9.75
C THR A 616 23.32 -21.03 10.88
N GLY A 617 24.12 -21.02 11.95
CA GLY A 617 23.97 -20.06 13.03
C GLY A 617 24.31 -18.63 12.62
N PHE A 618 23.71 -17.67 13.33
CA PHE A 618 23.87 -16.24 13.08
C PHE A 618 24.44 -15.52 14.30
N ILE A 619 25.19 -14.45 14.03
CA ILE A 619 25.58 -13.44 15.01
C ILE A 619 25.00 -12.10 14.58
N TYR A 620 24.36 -11.40 15.51
CA TYR A 620 23.85 -10.05 15.31
C TYR A 620 24.86 -9.02 15.80
N PHE A 621 25.15 -8.02 14.97
CA PHE A 621 26.01 -6.89 15.31
C PHE A 621 25.30 -5.57 14.98
N PRO A 622 24.62 -4.92 15.95
CA PRO A 622 23.99 -3.63 15.74
C PRO A 622 25.06 -2.54 15.59
N ILE A 623 25.08 -1.89 14.42
CA ILE A 623 26.08 -0.85 14.08
C ILE A 623 25.50 0.56 14.17
N LEU A 624 24.17 0.70 14.05
CA LEU A 624 23.45 1.97 14.17
C LEU A 624 22.26 1.76 15.12
N ASN A 625 21.75 2.87 15.64
CA ASN A 625 20.54 2.90 16.46
C ASN A 625 20.65 2.11 17.79
N TYR A 626 21.88 1.86 18.28
CA TYR A 626 22.14 1.05 19.47
C TYR A 626 23.39 1.47 20.28
N ALA A 627 23.83 2.72 20.15
CA ALA A 627 25.09 3.19 20.75
C ALA A 627 25.09 3.09 22.29
N ASP A 628 23.92 3.22 22.91
CA ASP A 628 23.74 3.14 24.35
C ASP A 628 23.49 1.71 24.87
N GLY A 629 23.50 0.70 23.98
CA GLY A 629 23.19 -0.70 24.31
C GLY A 629 21.73 -0.95 24.66
N ASN A 630 20.82 -0.08 24.20
CA ASN A 630 19.37 -0.15 24.36
C ASN A 630 18.67 0.74 23.31
N LEU A 631 17.33 0.67 23.26
CA LEU A 631 16.49 1.46 22.36
C LEU A 631 15.71 2.59 23.06
N ASP A 632 16.06 2.98 24.29
CA ASP A 632 15.24 3.90 25.10
C ASP A 632 14.99 5.25 24.41
N PHE A 633 15.98 5.76 23.66
CA PHE A 633 15.82 7.02 22.92
C PHE A 633 14.77 6.94 21.79
N VAL A 634 14.54 5.75 21.22
CA VAL A 634 13.53 5.53 20.17
C VAL A 634 12.12 5.72 20.71
N GLN A 635 11.88 5.41 22.00
CA GLN A 635 10.56 5.56 22.61
C GLN A 635 10.05 7.00 22.52
N GLY A 636 10.88 7.98 22.87
CA GLY A 636 10.50 9.40 22.77
C GLY A 636 10.29 9.86 21.33
N LEU A 637 11.04 9.29 20.38
CA LEU A 637 10.89 9.60 18.95
C LEU A 637 9.57 9.05 18.39
N LEU A 638 9.09 7.92 18.90
CA LEU A 638 7.77 7.36 18.59
C LEU A 638 6.61 8.18 19.19
N GLU A 639 6.84 9.28 19.87
CA GLU A 639 5.78 10.20 20.33
C GLU A 639 5.73 11.52 19.54
N ARG A 640 6.71 11.78 18.68
CA ARG A 640 6.83 13.05 17.94
C ARG A 640 6.07 13.05 16.62
N ASP A 641 5.52 14.19 16.24
CA ASP A 641 4.83 14.36 14.94
C ASP A 641 5.80 14.64 13.77
N ASP A 642 7.02 15.07 14.07
CA ASP A 642 8.08 15.33 13.09
C ASP A 642 9.01 14.11 12.88
N THR A 643 8.52 12.91 13.22
CA THR A 643 9.20 11.63 12.97
C THR A 643 8.28 10.66 12.25
N VAL A 644 8.86 9.78 11.44
CA VAL A 644 8.13 8.71 10.73
C VAL A 644 8.90 7.39 10.81
N ILE A 645 8.18 6.28 10.95
CA ILE A 645 8.81 4.94 10.89
C ILE A 645 9.23 4.67 9.45
N SER A 646 10.47 4.29 9.27
CA SER A 646 11.12 4.10 7.97
C SER A 646 12.24 3.06 8.10
N LEU A 647 13.17 3.02 7.15
CA LEU A 647 14.43 2.28 7.20
C LEU A 647 14.22 0.77 7.42
N SER A 648 13.22 0.20 6.75
CA SER A 648 13.05 -1.26 6.70
C SER A 648 14.06 -1.92 5.74
N ASP A 649 14.55 -1.14 4.78
CA ASP A 649 15.47 -1.53 3.71
C ASP A 649 15.04 -2.82 3.01
N GLY A 650 13.74 -3.01 2.83
CA GLY A 650 13.20 -4.19 2.16
C GLY A 650 13.73 -4.32 0.73
N GLY A 651 14.27 -5.50 0.39
CA GLY A 651 14.87 -5.77 -0.93
C GLY A 651 16.35 -5.38 -1.04
N ALA A 652 16.91 -4.70 -0.03
CA ALA A 652 18.31 -4.40 0.09
C ALA A 652 19.04 -5.35 1.06
N HIS A 653 20.34 -5.16 1.11
CA HIS A 653 21.33 -5.79 1.98
C HIS A 653 21.19 -7.31 2.08
N CYS A 654 21.00 -7.95 0.92
CA CYS A 654 20.57 -9.35 0.83
C CYS A 654 21.49 -10.30 1.63
N GLY A 655 22.79 -10.03 1.76
CA GLY A 655 23.69 -10.85 2.55
C GLY A 655 24.01 -10.35 3.97
N THR A 656 23.43 -9.22 4.38
CA THR A 656 23.91 -8.44 5.53
C THR A 656 22.83 -7.95 6.51
N ILE A 657 21.66 -7.46 6.06
CA ILE A 657 20.60 -6.88 6.92
C ILE A 657 19.24 -7.55 6.59
N CYS A 658 18.31 -7.60 7.56
CA CYS A 658 17.00 -8.26 7.38
C CYS A 658 15.85 -7.47 8.05
N ASP A 659 15.75 -6.16 7.78
CA ASP A 659 14.89 -5.22 8.51
C ASP A 659 13.46 -5.05 7.94
N ALA A 660 13.13 -5.71 6.81
CA ALA A 660 11.77 -5.75 6.24
C ALA A 660 10.70 -6.30 7.21
N ALA A 661 11.13 -7.00 8.26
CA ALA A 661 10.31 -7.49 9.35
C ALA A 661 9.85 -6.40 10.35
N SER A 662 10.25 -5.15 10.13
CA SER A 662 9.98 -4.00 11.02
C SER A 662 8.53 -3.87 11.49
N PRO A 663 7.48 -4.05 10.64
CA PRO A 663 6.10 -3.98 11.10
C PRO A 663 5.73 -5.07 12.12
N THR A 664 6.25 -6.30 11.95
CA THR A 664 6.05 -7.36 12.94
C THR A 664 6.82 -7.05 14.23
N TYR A 665 8.05 -6.57 14.11
CA TYR A 665 8.86 -6.17 15.26
C TYR A 665 8.19 -5.05 16.06
N LEU A 666 7.60 -4.05 15.40
CA LEU A 666 6.83 -2.98 16.03
C LEU A 666 5.75 -3.54 16.97
N LEU A 667 4.94 -4.46 16.46
CA LEU A 667 3.83 -5.02 17.23
C LEU A 667 4.30 -5.99 18.31
N GLN A 668 5.27 -6.86 18.00
CA GLN A 668 5.81 -7.81 18.97
C GLN A 668 6.56 -7.08 20.10
N HIS A 669 7.57 -6.29 19.75
CA HIS A 669 8.48 -5.68 20.72
C HIS A 669 7.84 -4.43 21.33
N TRP A 670 7.58 -3.39 20.54
CA TRP A 670 7.16 -2.07 21.07
C TRP A 670 5.75 -2.02 21.65
N VAL A 671 4.85 -2.93 21.26
CA VAL A 671 3.48 -2.97 21.80
C VAL A 671 3.30 -4.08 22.85
N ARG A 672 3.86 -5.26 22.65
CA ARG A 672 3.57 -6.44 23.49
C ARG A 672 4.67 -6.77 24.48
N ASP A 673 5.91 -6.97 24.03
CA ASP A 673 6.92 -7.73 24.77
C ASP A 673 7.98 -6.87 25.47
N ARG A 674 8.25 -5.65 24.98
CA ARG A 674 9.32 -4.79 25.52
C ARG A 674 9.08 -4.45 26.99
N THR A 675 10.08 -4.70 27.84
CA THR A 675 9.99 -4.50 29.29
C THR A 675 10.39 -3.09 29.75
N ARG A 676 11.08 -2.33 28.89
CA ARG A 676 11.64 -1.00 29.18
C ARG A 676 10.76 0.17 28.70
N GLY A 677 9.47 -0.09 28.50
CA GLY A 677 8.52 0.88 27.98
C GLY A 677 7.91 0.41 26.67
N ARG A 678 6.61 0.69 26.47
CA ARG A 678 5.81 0.26 25.33
C ARG A 678 4.96 1.42 24.83
N ILE A 679 4.58 1.38 23.57
CA ILE A 679 3.58 2.30 22.99
C ILE A 679 2.22 1.60 22.87
N SER A 680 1.16 2.38 22.71
CA SER A 680 -0.17 1.82 22.50
C SER A 680 -0.28 1.15 21.12
N ILE A 681 -1.19 0.20 20.99
CA ILE A 681 -1.44 -0.46 19.70
C ILE A 681 -1.93 0.55 18.65
N GLU A 682 -2.79 1.49 19.04
CA GLU A 682 -3.33 2.53 18.15
C GLU A 682 -2.22 3.43 17.62
N GLN A 683 -1.26 3.80 18.47
CA GLN A 683 -0.10 4.61 18.08
C GLN A 683 0.81 3.84 17.11
N ALA A 684 1.09 2.56 17.38
CA ALA A 684 1.86 1.72 16.48
C ALA A 684 1.20 1.59 15.09
N ILE A 685 -0.11 1.32 15.07
CA ILE A 685 -0.88 1.20 13.82
C ILE A 685 -0.93 2.54 13.08
N LYS A 686 -1.19 3.66 13.76
CA LYS A 686 -1.17 4.99 13.15
C LYS A 686 0.17 5.27 12.46
N ARG A 687 1.28 5.01 13.14
CA ARG A 687 2.63 5.29 12.64
C ARG A 687 3.05 4.45 11.44
N GLN A 688 2.65 3.18 11.39
CA GLN A 688 3.00 2.27 10.28
C GLN A 688 1.96 2.26 9.15
N CYS A 689 0.83 2.95 9.33
CA CYS A 689 -0.25 3.02 8.34
C CYS A 689 -0.50 4.46 7.88
N SER A 690 -1.23 5.26 8.65
CA SER A 690 -1.68 6.58 8.18
C SER A 690 -0.55 7.59 8.10
N ASP A 691 0.43 7.57 9.00
CA ASP A 691 1.49 8.57 9.04
C ASP A 691 2.45 8.39 7.86
N THR A 692 2.89 7.16 7.62
CA THR A 692 3.70 6.79 6.46
C THR A 692 2.96 7.04 5.15
N ALA A 693 1.66 6.71 5.07
CA ALA A 693 0.86 6.99 3.87
C ALA A 693 0.71 8.49 3.59
N ARG A 694 0.36 9.28 4.62
CA ARG A 694 0.10 10.72 4.49
C ARG A 694 1.36 11.52 4.17
N LEU A 695 2.55 11.11 4.65
CA LEU A 695 3.81 11.75 4.29
C LEU A 695 4.01 11.81 2.76
N TYR A 696 3.61 10.75 2.06
CA TYR A 696 3.71 10.63 0.60
C TYR A 696 2.44 11.06 -0.14
N GLY A 697 1.50 11.72 0.55
CA GLY A 697 0.24 12.17 -0.04
C GLY A 697 -0.71 11.04 -0.45
N MET A 698 -0.58 9.85 0.16
CA MET A 698 -1.49 8.72 -0.04
C MET A 698 -2.62 8.78 1.00
N HIS A 699 -3.68 9.52 0.70
CA HIS A 699 -4.83 9.72 1.59
C HIS A 699 -5.99 8.73 1.37
N ASP A 700 -5.83 7.76 0.46
CA ASP A 700 -6.81 6.73 0.12
C ASP A 700 -6.63 5.41 0.89
N ARG A 701 -5.62 5.34 1.76
CA ARG A 701 -5.19 4.14 2.51
C ARG A 701 -4.68 4.49 3.89
N GLY A 702 -4.30 3.46 4.66
CA GLY A 702 -3.72 3.62 5.99
C GLY A 702 -4.73 3.90 7.10
N GLN A 703 -6.04 3.88 6.80
CA GLN A 703 -7.14 4.00 7.77
C GLN A 703 -8.29 3.05 7.41
N LEU A 704 -9.02 2.56 8.41
CA LEU A 704 -10.23 1.75 8.23
C LEU A 704 -11.48 2.65 8.28
N LEU A 705 -11.72 3.38 7.20
CA LEU A 705 -12.89 4.25 7.04
C LEU A 705 -13.69 3.85 5.79
N PRO A 706 -15.03 4.02 5.78
CA PRO A 706 -15.82 3.80 4.57
C PRO A 706 -15.27 4.58 3.38
N GLY A 707 -15.18 3.91 2.23
CA GLY A 707 -14.63 4.45 1.00
C GLY A 707 -13.11 4.40 0.84
N MET A 708 -12.33 4.15 1.90
CA MET A 708 -10.89 3.87 1.78
C MET A 708 -10.64 2.57 1.01
N LEU A 709 -9.41 2.40 0.50
CA LEU A 709 -8.97 1.12 -0.03
C LEU A 709 -9.06 0.04 1.05
N ALA A 710 -9.56 -1.13 0.67
CA ALA A 710 -9.65 -2.31 1.52
C ALA A 710 -8.29 -3.01 1.67
N ASP A 711 -7.31 -2.25 2.15
CA ASP A 711 -5.99 -2.72 2.56
C ASP A 711 -6.06 -3.00 4.06
N ILE A 712 -6.07 -4.28 4.44
CA ILE A 712 -6.43 -4.72 5.80
C ILE A 712 -5.52 -5.86 6.24
N ASN A 713 -5.08 -5.84 7.50
CA ASN A 713 -4.52 -7.01 8.17
C ASN A 713 -5.48 -7.52 9.24
N LEU A 714 -5.52 -8.84 9.37
CA LEU A 714 -6.12 -9.56 10.49
C LEU A 714 -5.01 -10.28 11.26
N ILE A 715 -4.79 -9.86 12.50
CA ILE A 715 -3.61 -10.26 13.29
C ILE A 715 -4.06 -10.90 14.61
N ASP A 716 -3.57 -12.10 14.87
CA ASP A 716 -3.62 -12.72 16.19
C ASP A 716 -2.43 -12.21 17.02
N MET A 717 -2.70 -11.21 17.86
CA MET A 717 -1.67 -10.59 18.71
C MET A 717 -1.09 -11.54 19.77
N GLN A 718 -1.79 -12.60 20.15
CA GLN A 718 -1.25 -13.58 21.10
C GLN A 718 -0.28 -14.53 20.41
N ALA A 719 -0.59 -14.93 19.16
CA ALA A 719 0.25 -15.81 18.37
C ALA A 719 1.39 -15.08 17.62
N LEU A 720 1.36 -13.74 17.54
CA LEU A 720 2.33 -12.97 16.76
C LEU A 720 3.77 -13.26 17.22
N LYS A 721 4.60 -13.80 16.34
CA LYS A 721 6.02 -14.04 16.63
C LYS A 721 6.85 -13.90 15.36
N LEU A 722 7.91 -13.11 15.45
CA LEU A 722 8.97 -13.03 14.47
C LEU A 722 9.89 -14.25 14.64
N GLY A 723 10.09 -15.01 13.56
CA GLY A 723 10.95 -16.20 13.56
C GLY A 723 12.43 -15.85 13.41
N ALA A 724 13.31 -16.83 13.51
CA ALA A 724 14.74 -16.65 13.21
C ALA A 724 14.96 -16.31 11.72
N PRO A 725 15.97 -15.48 11.39
CA PRO A 725 16.34 -15.25 9.99
C PRO A 725 17.01 -16.49 9.39
N TRP A 726 17.01 -16.60 8.07
CA TRP A 726 17.78 -17.60 7.35
C TRP A 726 18.34 -17.03 6.03
N MET A 727 19.39 -17.68 5.51
CA MET A 727 19.93 -17.37 4.19
C MET A 727 19.22 -18.23 3.13
N ALA A 728 18.46 -17.59 2.26
CA ALA A 728 17.87 -18.19 1.07
C ALA A 728 18.79 -18.02 -0.15
N PHE A 729 18.54 -18.84 -1.17
CA PHE A 729 19.25 -18.86 -2.45
C PHE A 729 18.22 -18.94 -3.59
N ASP A 730 17.26 -18.01 -3.56
CA ASP A 730 16.03 -18.03 -4.35
C ASP A 730 15.87 -16.81 -5.27
N LEU A 731 16.82 -15.87 -5.26
CA LEU A 731 16.90 -14.83 -6.28
C LEU A 731 17.31 -15.44 -7.64
N PRO A 732 17.10 -14.73 -8.77
CA PRO A 732 17.62 -15.15 -10.07
C PRO A 732 19.11 -15.53 -10.00
N ALA A 733 19.56 -16.44 -10.88
CA ALA A 733 20.87 -17.11 -10.82
C ALA A 733 21.15 -17.92 -9.54
N GLY A 734 20.16 -18.16 -8.66
CA GLY A 734 20.40 -18.74 -7.33
C GLY A 734 21.04 -17.74 -6.35
N GLY A 735 20.84 -16.44 -6.59
CA GLY A 735 21.34 -15.37 -5.74
C GLY A 735 20.86 -15.51 -4.30
N LYS A 736 21.73 -15.14 -3.35
CA LYS A 736 21.45 -15.26 -1.92
C LYS A 736 20.66 -14.06 -1.39
N ARG A 737 19.81 -14.28 -0.39
CA ARG A 737 19.21 -13.21 0.42
C ARG A 737 18.83 -13.67 1.83
N LEU A 738 18.89 -12.76 2.79
CA LEU A 738 18.38 -12.92 4.14
C LEU A 738 16.88 -12.74 4.13
N LEU A 739 16.20 -13.66 4.79
CA LEU A 739 14.77 -13.65 4.94
C LEU A 739 14.39 -13.97 6.38
N GLN A 740 13.26 -13.42 6.82
CA GLN A 740 12.72 -13.66 8.14
C GLN A 740 11.20 -13.76 8.01
N LYS A 741 10.58 -14.80 8.61
CA LYS A 741 9.13 -15.00 8.58
C LYS A 741 8.50 -14.63 9.91
N ALA A 742 7.18 -14.44 9.88
CA ALA A 742 6.38 -14.26 11.07
C ALA A 742 5.20 -15.23 11.10
N VAL A 743 4.74 -15.56 12.30
CA VAL A 743 3.45 -16.19 12.57
C VAL A 743 2.52 -15.17 13.22
N GLY A 744 1.20 -15.42 13.19
CA GLY A 744 0.18 -14.55 13.78
C GLY A 744 -0.61 -13.69 12.77
N TYR A 745 -0.15 -13.56 11.52
CA TYR A 745 -0.95 -12.97 10.45
C TYR A 745 -1.98 -13.97 9.93
N VAL A 746 -3.25 -13.76 10.26
CA VAL A 746 -4.35 -14.65 9.87
C VAL A 746 -4.79 -14.36 8.44
N ALA A 747 -4.89 -13.10 8.07
CA ALA A 747 -5.10 -12.69 6.69
C ALA A 747 -4.47 -11.32 6.42
N THR A 748 -3.94 -11.16 5.20
CA THR A 748 -3.63 -9.84 4.62
C THR A 748 -4.48 -9.66 3.38
N ILE A 749 -5.09 -8.49 3.27
CA ILE A 749 -6.06 -8.14 2.24
C ILE A 749 -5.53 -6.87 1.57
N LYS A 750 -5.43 -6.90 0.25
CA LYS A 750 -5.07 -5.75 -0.57
C LYS A 750 -6.24 -5.44 -1.49
N SER A 751 -6.74 -4.20 -1.42
CA SER A 751 -7.88 -3.74 -2.23
C SER A 751 -9.06 -4.72 -2.24
N GLY A 752 -9.36 -5.30 -1.08
CA GLY A 752 -10.49 -6.23 -0.88
C GLY A 752 -10.20 -7.68 -1.25
N VAL A 753 -9.00 -7.98 -1.76
CA VAL A 753 -8.58 -9.32 -2.18
C VAL A 753 -7.58 -9.88 -1.16
N VAL A 754 -7.84 -11.10 -0.67
CA VAL A 754 -6.97 -11.77 0.31
C VAL A 754 -5.70 -12.26 -0.39
N THR A 755 -4.57 -11.66 -0.07
CA THR A 755 -3.24 -11.97 -0.64
C THR A 755 -2.48 -12.99 0.19
N PHE A 756 -2.70 -13.02 1.51
CA PHE A 756 -2.10 -14.02 2.41
C PHE A 756 -3.15 -14.59 3.36
N ARG A 757 -3.01 -15.88 3.69
CA ARG A 757 -3.74 -16.56 4.78
C ARG A 757 -2.78 -17.33 5.65
N ASN A 758 -2.81 -17.09 6.95
CA ASN A 758 -1.93 -17.77 7.92
C ASN A 758 -0.44 -17.74 7.50
N GLY A 759 0.03 -16.59 7.03
CA GLY A 759 1.41 -16.40 6.53
C GLY A 759 1.73 -17.08 5.18
N VAL A 760 0.74 -17.60 4.46
CA VAL A 760 0.93 -18.24 3.14
C VAL A 760 0.27 -17.41 2.04
N MET A 761 1.03 -17.11 0.98
CA MET A 761 0.53 -16.35 -0.17
C MET A 761 -0.55 -17.14 -0.94
N THR A 762 -1.61 -16.46 -1.36
CA THR A 762 -2.73 -17.06 -2.12
C THR A 762 -2.48 -17.12 -3.63
N GLY A 763 -1.46 -16.41 -4.12
CA GLY A 763 -1.21 -16.20 -5.55
C GLY A 763 -1.95 -15.00 -6.15
N ALA A 764 -2.78 -14.30 -5.38
CA ALA A 764 -3.49 -13.12 -5.86
C ALA A 764 -2.57 -11.90 -5.98
N LEU A 765 -2.67 -11.16 -7.09
CA LEU A 765 -1.84 -9.99 -7.42
C LEU A 765 -2.69 -8.71 -7.59
N PRO A 766 -3.39 -8.24 -6.55
CA PRO A 766 -4.29 -7.08 -6.64
C PRO A 766 -3.60 -5.72 -6.50
N GLY A 767 -2.29 -5.71 -6.23
CA GLY A 767 -1.50 -4.48 -6.12
C GLY A 767 -1.32 -3.79 -7.47
N THR A 768 -0.89 -2.54 -7.40
CA THR A 768 -0.72 -1.64 -8.56
C THR A 768 0.47 -0.72 -8.36
N LEU A 769 0.98 -0.16 -9.46
CA LEU A 769 1.90 0.97 -9.40
C LEU A 769 1.14 2.24 -8.99
N VAL A 770 1.52 2.83 -7.86
CA VAL A 770 1.00 4.10 -7.38
C VAL A 770 1.68 5.24 -8.14
N ARG A 771 0.88 6.12 -8.74
CA ARG A 771 1.35 7.30 -9.48
C ARG A 771 0.85 8.59 -8.84
N GLY A 772 1.79 9.34 -8.27
CA GLY A 772 1.57 10.61 -7.60
C GLY A 772 0.71 10.49 -6.33
N PRO A 773 0.36 11.63 -5.72
CA PRO A 773 -0.53 11.67 -4.57
C PRO A 773 -1.88 10.99 -4.86
N GLN A 774 -2.44 10.34 -3.84
CA GLN A 774 -3.76 9.72 -3.89
C GLN A 774 -4.71 10.51 -2.98
N GLY A 775 -5.72 11.14 -3.56
CA GLY A 775 -6.68 11.94 -2.79
C GLY A 775 -7.56 11.07 -1.90
N ALA A 776 -7.99 11.63 -0.77
CA ALA A 776 -8.96 10.96 0.09
C ALA A 776 -10.27 10.69 -0.69
N PRO A 777 -10.87 9.51 -0.54
CA PRO A 777 -12.17 9.24 -1.14
C PRO A 777 -13.22 10.20 -0.55
N ALA A 778 -14.14 10.68 -1.38
CA ALA A 778 -15.18 11.63 -0.97
C ALA A 778 -16.00 11.14 0.25
N LEU A 779 -16.10 9.81 0.41
CA LEU A 779 -16.74 9.14 1.55
C LEU A 779 -15.95 9.25 2.86
N ALA A 780 -14.62 9.21 2.81
CA ALA A 780 -13.77 9.35 4.00
C ALA A 780 -13.71 10.80 4.51
N MET A 781 -13.68 11.78 3.59
CA MET A 781 -13.74 13.21 3.93
C MET A 781 -15.06 13.63 4.62
N ALA A 782 -16.10 12.80 4.56
CA ALA A 782 -17.37 13.03 5.23
C ALA A 782 -17.48 12.35 6.61
N ALA A 783 -16.51 11.49 6.96
CA ALA A 783 -16.45 10.76 8.23
C ALA A 783 -15.52 11.43 9.27
N GLU A 784 -14.52 12.19 8.82
CA GLU A 784 -13.85 13.25 9.61
C GLU A 784 -14.78 14.48 9.73
#